data_AF-A0A5N0TF06-F1
#
_entry.id   AF-A0A5N0TF06-F1
#
_cell.length_a   1.000
_cell.length_b   1.000
_cell.length_c   1.000
_cell.angle_alpha   90.00
_cell.angle_beta   90.00
_cell.angle_gamma   90.00
#
_symmetry.space_group_name_H-M   'P 1'
#
loop_
_entity.id
_entity.type
_entity.pdbx_description
1 polymer ?
#
loop_
_entity_poly.entity_id
_entity_poly.type
_entity_poly.pdbx_seq_one_letter_code
_entity_poly.pdbx_strand_id
1 'polypeptide(L)'
;MKMSNRILASILLAGGASVVAMPVLAADSLVICEPGQPYLWPDGGANIPFNPDQGDLSSGAINNVDGVALVQEAFDNWTASGPYSVPTSATYSNAGPLPVDVDFSNYADYLESPAEDGFSAIVFDATGEIFDFLYGAGSGILGFASPEWGDPATCEITEGYSFLNGPAFSDLQYAEDVMTHEFGHYSNIGHVELNGQVVNWAEGNDDGGPTPDNSTFPLPPTLEGFIETMYPIYFGTTAGTESPHADDVASLAALYPGATYADDTGSISGTIYAADGETRLSGVNVIARNLANPWEDAVSTFSGTFTDNTDQSDPFVGTFTLGNLTPGAEYAVFVDEVTAQAGRFSNPILTTLPGPEEFWNEDEASTNPPDDVTVYTPIMATAGVAETGIDVIFNQPSPGDPLPVGLDGFVELPLPFDFGFCGETYRSVFVQANGNLTLGAPDTSFLNFAPSVASFLGDSPRIAPFWDDYNVGAGGIVTFDYGKNWLTVIWEGVPEYVSTGSNTFSVTLKRANNGIVFDYGEMSSVDGLAGVSCGGAVTSGYETETDLSALTGMTINLNNAPAVFEFFEDDDGDLSGTMLKFNGTTNYNDNWAEKNDTPNKARSLNLPFSSADVTRFTEIEPTGADIDWYRFQTEGLNSLDVNIASGQLDSLIGLFDGATGALIAQDDDGGSGLLSRISAIGLPAGTYYLAVTTYPDLGLTGEGGSGGRYVLEIAESNAISVSLGDDDSVEIPLGFSFPFNGASYGSVFVNSNGSLTFGGGDTDFSESVSEFLAELPRIAPLWDDLSPNNAGSVSVELGSGEMTVIFDSVPEFISTGANTFMVTLRDDGSFTIEYGAVSATDGLAGVTEGGGVADPGETDLSAAGALSASGTTYELFTGDQDLSGIVLDFNP
;
A
#
# COMPACT_ATOMS: atom_id res chain seq x y z
N MET A 1 24.15 -19.83 8.08
CA MET A 1 24.07 -21.29 7.92
C MET A 1 22.83 -21.51 7.06
N LYS A 2 22.99 -21.99 5.81
CA LYS A 2 21.98 -22.19 4.75
C LYS A 2 21.01 -21.02 4.47
N MET A 3 21.23 -20.34 3.34
CA MET A 3 20.29 -19.39 2.71
C MET A 3 18.95 -20.09 2.41
N SER A 4 17.86 -19.33 2.51
CA SER A 4 16.46 -19.76 2.33
C SER A 4 16.10 -19.99 0.85
N ASN A 5 15.18 -20.93 0.58
CA ASN A 5 14.74 -21.42 -0.74
C ASN A 5 13.31 -20.95 -1.13
N ARG A 6 12.66 -20.05 -0.37
CA ARG A 6 11.25 -19.67 -0.64
C ARG A 6 11.14 -18.77 -1.87
N ILE A 7 10.14 -19.05 -2.70
CA ILE A 7 9.69 -18.16 -3.77
C ILE A 7 8.42 -17.48 -3.24
N LEU A 8 8.54 -16.29 -2.66
CA LEU A 8 7.36 -15.48 -2.34
C LEU A 8 7.04 -14.59 -3.54
N ALA A 9 5.93 -14.88 -4.23
CA ALA A 9 5.26 -13.89 -5.05
C ALA A 9 4.52 -12.94 -4.10
N SER A 10 5.05 -11.74 -3.93
CA SER A 10 4.44 -10.67 -3.15
C SER A 10 3.17 -10.20 -3.85
N ILE A 11 2.00 -10.65 -3.40
CA ILE A 11 0.73 -10.04 -3.75
C ILE A 11 -0.03 -9.75 -2.44
N LEU A 12 -0.17 -8.44 -2.15
CA LEU A 12 -1.13 -7.83 -1.22
C LEU A 12 -0.90 -7.91 0.31
N LEU A 13 0.30 -7.55 0.80
CA LEU A 13 0.46 -7.06 2.17
C LEU A 13 1.16 -5.68 2.17
N ALA A 14 0.34 -4.62 2.19
CA ALA A 14 0.76 -3.39 2.85
C ALA A 14 0.73 -3.65 4.36
N GLY A 15 1.83 -4.14 4.91
CA GLY A 15 1.99 -4.32 6.35
C GLY A 15 2.74 -5.59 6.75
N GLY A 16 4.03 -5.43 7.09
CA GLY A 16 4.74 -6.24 8.07
C GLY A 16 4.95 -7.74 7.80
N ALA A 17 6.15 -8.10 7.30
CA ALA A 17 7.11 -8.98 8.00
C ALA A 17 8.24 -9.48 7.07
N SER A 18 9.47 -9.12 7.45
CA SER A 18 10.73 -9.89 7.38
C SER A 18 11.20 -10.58 6.08
N VAL A 19 12.40 -10.15 5.66
CA VAL A 19 13.24 -10.61 4.54
C VAL A 19 13.42 -12.14 4.46
N VAL A 20 12.92 -12.70 3.36
CA VAL A 20 13.52 -13.83 2.64
C VAL A 20 14.02 -13.28 1.30
N ALA A 21 15.07 -13.84 0.69
CA ALA A 21 15.49 -13.42 -0.65
C ALA A 21 14.28 -13.53 -1.58
N MET A 22 13.67 -12.39 -1.93
CA MET A 22 12.48 -12.38 -2.74
C MET A 22 12.88 -12.81 -4.15
N PRO A 23 12.10 -13.67 -4.80
CA PRO A 23 12.21 -13.78 -6.23
C PRO A 23 11.99 -12.40 -6.86
N VAL A 24 12.71 -12.19 -7.95
CA VAL A 24 12.64 -11.00 -8.79
C VAL A 24 11.36 -11.14 -9.62
N LEU A 25 10.50 -10.13 -9.68
CA LEU A 25 9.23 -10.16 -10.42
C LEU A 25 9.53 -9.73 -11.88
N ALA A 26 8.75 -10.11 -12.90
CA ALA A 26 9.07 -9.71 -14.28
C ALA A 26 7.84 -9.54 -15.14
N ALA A 27 7.88 -8.58 -16.07
CA ALA A 27 6.72 -7.97 -16.72
C ALA A 27 5.59 -8.92 -17.21
N ASP A 28 5.85 -10.14 -17.69
CA ASP A 28 4.78 -11.16 -17.95
C ASP A 28 4.84 -12.41 -17.06
N SER A 29 6.02 -12.88 -16.64
CA SER A 29 6.12 -14.08 -15.81
C SER A 29 6.03 -13.71 -14.32
N LEU A 30 5.12 -14.36 -13.58
CA LEU A 30 4.84 -14.03 -12.18
C LEU A 30 6.12 -14.04 -11.32
N VAL A 31 7.05 -14.96 -11.58
CA VAL A 31 8.28 -15.13 -10.81
C VAL A 31 9.47 -15.43 -11.73
N ILE A 32 10.57 -14.69 -11.59
CA ILE A 32 11.86 -15.01 -12.21
C ILE A 32 12.96 -15.31 -11.20
N CYS A 33 13.92 -16.12 -11.67
CA CYS A 33 15.07 -16.57 -10.91
C CYS A 33 16.22 -15.57 -11.03
N GLU A 34 16.49 -15.12 -12.26
CA GLU A 34 17.49 -14.11 -12.64
C GLU A 34 17.01 -13.46 -13.96
N PRO A 35 17.52 -12.27 -14.35
CA PRO A 35 17.16 -11.65 -15.62
C PRO A 35 17.27 -12.61 -16.82
N GLY A 36 16.17 -12.76 -17.55
CA GLY A 36 16.02 -13.66 -18.69
C GLY A 36 15.74 -15.12 -18.36
N GLN A 37 15.58 -15.48 -17.09
CA GLN A 37 15.37 -16.86 -16.64
C GLN A 37 14.16 -16.94 -15.69
N PRO A 38 12.95 -17.23 -16.20
CA PRO A 38 11.80 -17.48 -15.34
C PRO A 38 11.95 -18.77 -14.55
N TYR A 39 11.24 -18.87 -13.42
CA TYR A 39 11.05 -20.16 -12.78
C TYR A 39 10.13 -21.02 -13.65
N LEU A 40 10.48 -22.29 -13.83
CA LEU A 40 9.71 -23.22 -14.65
C LEU A 40 9.42 -24.49 -13.87
N TRP A 41 8.24 -25.07 -14.05
CA TRP A 41 8.01 -26.44 -13.60
C TRP A 41 8.97 -27.42 -14.32
N PRO A 42 9.49 -28.45 -13.62
CA PRO A 42 10.47 -29.39 -14.17
C PRO A 42 9.96 -30.13 -15.41
N ASP A 43 10.89 -30.77 -16.13
CA ASP A 43 10.59 -31.57 -17.32
C ASP A 43 9.82 -30.81 -18.42
N GLY A 44 9.92 -29.47 -18.44
CA GLY A 44 9.19 -28.60 -19.36
C GLY A 44 7.69 -28.52 -19.06
N GLY A 45 7.31 -28.54 -17.77
CA GLY A 45 5.90 -28.50 -17.35
C GLY A 45 5.17 -29.85 -17.47
N ALA A 46 5.89 -30.95 -17.68
CA ALA A 46 5.27 -32.26 -17.79
C ALA A 46 4.94 -32.86 -16.41
N ASN A 47 3.67 -33.20 -16.21
CA ASN A 47 3.09 -33.76 -14.96
C ASN A 47 3.21 -32.83 -13.75
N ILE A 48 2.88 -31.55 -13.92
CA ILE A 48 2.78 -30.58 -12.83
C ILE A 48 1.80 -31.14 -11.77
N PRO A 49 2.22 -31.36 -10.52
CA PRO A 49 1.36 -31.95 -9.50
C PRO A 49 0.38 -30.93 -8.93
N PHE A 50 -0.78 -31.41 -8.50
CA PHE A 50 -1.68 -30.66 -7.62
C PHE A 50 -2.37 -31.59 -6.61
N ASN A 51 -2.70 -31.05 -5.45
CA ASN A 51 -3.27 -31.76 -4.31
C ASN A 51 -4.54 -31.05 -3.84
N PRO A 52 -5.73 -31.56 -4.19
CA PRO A 52 -6.98 -30.90 -3.80
C PRO A 52 -7.32 -31.12 -2.33
N ASP A 53 -8.08 -30.18 -1.79
CA ASP A 53 -8.65 -30.23 -0.46
C ASP A 53 -9.60 -31.42 -0.24
N GLN A 54 -9.85 -31.75 1.03
CA GLN A 54 -10.87 -32.71 1.45
C GLN A 54 -12.25 -32.07 1.67
N GLY A 55 -12.31 -30.75 1.87
CA GLY A 55 -13.53 -29.97 2.10
C GLY A 55 -14.40 -29.77 0.86
N ASP A 56 -15.61 -29.23 1.05
CA ASP A 56 -16.46 -28.80 -0.07
C ASP A 56 -15.90 -27.52 -0.69
N LEU A 57 -16.00 -27.34 -2.01
CA LEU A 57 -15.53 -26.09 -2.66
C LEU A 57 -16.32 -24.87 -2.19
N SER A 58 -17.63 -25.03 -2.00
CA SER A 58 -18.51 -23.95 -1.57
C SER A 58 -19.62 -24.52 -0.69
N SER A 59 -19.73 -23.98 0.53
CA SER A 59 -20.65 -24.50 1.55
C SER A 59 -22.11 -24.48 1.06
N GLY A 60 -22.66 -25.67 0.80
CA GLY A 60 -24.05 -25.84 0.38
C GLY A 60 -24.33 -25.60 -1.12
N ALA A 61 -23.32 -25.25 -1.92
CA ALA A 61 -23.46 -25.04 -3.37
C ALA A 61 -22.70 -26.09 -4.19
N ILE A 62 -21.39 -26.30 -3.92
CA ILE A 62 -20.52 -27.20 -4.69
C ILE A 62 -19.80 -28.14 -3.73
N ASN A 63 -20.10 -29.43 -3.81
CA ASN A 63 -19.49 -30.44 -2.93
C ASN A 63 -18.07 -30.81 -3.39
N ASN A 64 -17.30 -31.45 -2.50
CA ASN A 64 -15.91 -31.85 -2.77
C ASN A 64 -15.73 -32.65 -4.08
N VAL A 65 -16.63 -33.60 -4.38
CA VAL A 65 -16.48 -34.45 -5.57
C VAL A 65 -16.60 -33.63 -6.85
N ASP A 66 -17.55 -32.70 -6.88
CA ASP A 66 -17.75 -31.80 -8.02
C ASP A 66 -16.61 -30.77 -8.09
N GLY A 67 -16.16 -30.23 -6.95
CA GLY A 67 -15.02 -29.29 -6.88
C GLY A 67 -13.70 -29.90 -7.36
N VAL A 68 -13.36 -31.11 -6.91
CA VAL A 68 -12.14 -31.81 -7.35
C VAL A 68 -12.17 -32.18 -8.84
N ALA A 69 -13.36 -32.52 -9.37
CA ALA A 69 -13.51 -32.75 -10.80
C ALA A 69 -13.28 -31.46 -11.60
N LEU A 70 -13.79 -30.33 -11.09
CA LEU A 70 -13.64 -29.02 -11.71
C LEU A 70 -12.18 -28.53 -11.72
N VAL A 71 -11.43 -28.78 -10.64
CA VAL A 71 -9.98 -28.48 -10.60
C VAL A 71 -9.26 -29.16 -11.76
N GLN A 72 -9.57 -30.43 -12.04
CA GLN A 72 -8.95 -31.13 -13.18
C GLN A 72 -9.41 -30.55 -14.52
N GLU A 73 -10.68 -30.17 -14.65
CA GLU A 73 -11.24 -29.55 -15.86
C GLU A 73 -10.55 -28.21 -16.18
N ALA A 74 -10.44 -27.33 -15.18
CA ALA A 74 -9.76 -26.04 -15.30
C ALA A 74 -8.25 -26.20 -15.63
N PHE A 75 -7.56 -27.20 -15.08
CA PHE A 75 -6.19 -27.49 -15.51
C PHE A 75 -6.13 -28.04 -16.94
N ASP A 76 -7.09 -28.88 -17.33
CA ASP A 76 -7.14 -29.44 -18.68
C ASP A 76 -7.33 -28.35 -19.75
N ASN A 77 -8.00 -27.24 -19.42
CA ASN A 77 -8.18 -26.07 -20.30
C ASN A 77 -6.84 -25.52 -20.84
N TRP A 78 -5.77 -25.61 -20.04
CA TRP A 78 -4.43 -25.14 -20.40
C TRP A 78 -3.59 -26.16 -21.20
N THR A 79 -4.09 -27.36 -21.47
CA THR A 79 -3.28 -28.44 -22.06
C THR A 79 -3.51 -28.65 -23.56
N ALA A 80 -2.53 -29.23 -24.24
CA ALA A 80 -2.65 -29.63 -25.64
C ALA A 80 -3.72 -30.71 -25.90
N SER A 81 -4.06 -31.51 -24.89
CA SER A 81 -5.13 -32.52 -24.97
C SER A 81 -6.50 -32.00 -24.51
N GLY A 82 -6.53 -30.79 -23.95
CA GLY A 82 -7.71 -30.14 -23.42
C GLY A 82 -8.69 -29.67 -24.49
N PRO A 83 -9.80 -29.07 -24.06
CA PRO A 83 -10.84 -28.56 -24.96
C PRO A 83 -10.32 -27.47 -25.92
N TYR A 84 -9.35 -26.66 -25.48
CA TYR A 84 -8.81 -25.53 -26.26
C TYR A 84 -7.54 -25.86 -27.05
N SER A 85 -6.98 -27.07 -26.88
CA SER A 85 -5.81 -27.55 -27.66
C SER A 85 -4.60 -26.61 -27.61
N VAL A 86 -4.30 -26.05 -26.43
CA VAL A 86 -3.18 -25.11 -26.24
C VAL A 86 -1.86 -25.74 -26.71
N PRO A 87 -1.06 -25.09 -27.58
CA PRO A 87 0.19 -25.63 -28.12
C PRO A 87 1.35 -25.63 -27.11
N THR A 88 1.13 -26.26 -25.96
CA THR A 88 2.05 -26.34 -24.83
C THR A 88 2.56 -27.78 -24.62
N SER A 89 3.63 -27.90 -23.86
CA SER A 89 4.11 -29.16 -23.27
C SER A 89 3.59 -29.38 -21.83
N ALA A 90 2.98 -28.36 -21.23
CA ALA A 90 2.43 -28.43 -19.89
C ALA A 90 1.30 -29.47 -19.78
N THR A 91 1.35 -30.28 -18.73
CA THR A 91 0.28 -31.21 -18.35
C THR A 91 0.19 -31.31 -16.85
N TYR A 92 -1.02 -31.39 -16.30
CA TYR A 92 -1.25 -31.38 -14.85
C TYR A 92 -1.69 -32.76 -14.38
N SER A 93 -1.33 -33.12 -13.14
CA SER A 93 -1.61 -34.42 -12.57
C SER A 93 -2.09 -34.33 -11.13
N ASN A 94 -3.27 -34.89 -10.87
CA ASN A 94 -3.80 -35.00 -9.52
C ASN A 94 -2.93 -35.98 -8.70
N ALA A 95 -2.20 -35.44 -7.72
CA ALA A 95 -1.29 -36.15 -6.85
C ALA A 95 -1.98 -36.79 -5.62
N GLY A 96 -3.31 -36.72 -5.55
CA GLY A 96 -4.12 -37.18 -4.42
C GLY A 96 -4.46 -36.04 -3.46
N PRO A 97 -5.45 -36.23 -2.57
CA PRO A 97 -5.92 -35.17 -1.70
C PRO A 97 -4.86 -34.75 -0.69
N LEU A 98 -4.98 -33.53 -0.18
CA LEU A 98 -4.21 -33.05 0.96
C LEU A 98 -4.40 -33.95 2.19
N PRO A 99 -3.44 -34.02 3.12
CA PRO A 99 -3.53 -34.89 4.31
C PRO A 99 -4.71 -34.56 5.24
N VAL A 100 -5.16 -33.31 5.24
CA VAL A 100 -6.27 -32.79 6.05
C VAL A 100 -7.23 -31.97 5.18
N ASP A 101 -8.39 -31.66 5.75
CA ASP A 101 -9.30 -30.64 5.26
C ASP A 101 -8.73 -29.28 5.67
N VAL A 102 -8.41 -28.42 4.71
CA VAL A 102 -7.81 -27.12 4.97
C VAL A 102 -8.90 -26.08 5.19
N ASP A 103 -8.91 -25.49 6.37
CA ASP A 103 -9.91 -24.50 6.79
C ASP A 103 -9.26 -23.34 7.55
N PHE A 104 -10.06 -22.39 8.00
CA PHE A 104 -9.58 -21.23 8.75
C PHE A 104 -8.70 -21.57 9.97
N SER A 105 -8.85 -22.76 10.56
CA SER A 105 -8.05 -23.16 11.72
C SER A 105 -6.64 -23.64 11.40
N ASN A 106 -6.33 -23.95 10.13
CA ASN A 106 -5.06 -24.58 9.74
C ASN A 106 -4.47 -24.08 8.41
N TYR A 107 -5.12 -23.15 7.71
CA TYR A 107 -4.70 -22.65 6.40
C TYR A 107 -3.26 -22.09 6.39
N ALA A 108 -2.81 -21.50 7.50
CA ALA A 108 -1.47 -20.91 7.61
C ALA A 108 -0.34 -21.93 7.35
N ASP A 109 -0.55 -23.22 7.65
CA ASP A 109 0.45 -24.26 7.36
C ASP A 109 0.64 -24.49 5.84
N TYR A 110 -0.36 -24.10 5.02
CA TYR A 110 -0.38 -24.25 3.57
C TYR A 110 -0.12 -22.94 2.82
N LEU A 111 -0.51 -21.81 3.42
CA LEU A 111 -0.21 -20.48 2.87
C LEU A 111 1.22 -20.05 3.20
N GLU A 112 1.67 -20.35 4.42
CA GLU A 112 2.97 -19.95 4.95
C GLU A 112 3.84 -21.16 5.34
N SER A 113 3.82 -22.23 4.54
CA SER A 113 4.58 -23.45 4.86
C SER A 113 6.06 -23.15 5.15
N PRO A 114 6.61 -23.53 6.32
CA PRO A 114 7.96 -23.12 6.73
C PRO A 114 9.08 -23.83 5.95
N ALA A 115 8.76 -24.89 5.19
CA ALA A 115 9.67 -25.64 4.32
C ALA A 115 8.88 -26.44 3.29
N GLU A 116 9.50 -26.75 2.14
CA GLU A 116 8.97 -27.72 1.16
C GLU A 116 8.40 -28.97 1.85
N ASP A 117 7.11 -29.22 1.68
CA ASP A 117 6.36 -30.28 2.36
C ASP A 117 5.93 -31.44 1.42
N GLY A 118 6.17 -31.26 0.13
CA GLY A 118 5.86 -32.17 -0.96
C GLY A 118 4.43 -32.06 -1.48
N PHE A 119 3.67 -31.05 -1.08
CA PHE A 119 2.30 -30.81 -1.52
C PHE A 119 2.19 -29.55 -2.35
N SER A 120 1.29 -29.62 -3.32
CA SER A 120 1.03 -28.56 -4.27
C SER A 120 -0.45 -28.19 -4.13
N ALA A 121 -0.77 -27.42 -3.10
CA ALA A 121 -2.11 -27.37 -2.50
C ALA A 121 -3.15 -26.63 -3.35
N ILE A 122 -4.34 -27.20 -3.50
CA ILE A 122 -5.53 -26.50 -3.99
C ILE A 122 -6.55 -26.48 -2.85
N VAL A 123 -6.61 -25.36 -2.13
CA VAL A 123 -7.40 -25.15 -0.93
C VAL A 123 -8.78 -24.62 -1.27
N PHE A 124 -9.80 -25.21 -0.63
CA PHE A 124 -11.19 -24.83 -0.80
C PHE A 124 -11.67 -24.06 0.43
N ASP A 125 -11.65 -22.73 0.38
CA ASP A 125 -12.21 -21.90 1.44
C ASP A 125 -13.74 -21.89 1.34
N ALA A 126 -14.35 -22.98 1.78
CA ALA A 126 -15.77 -23.24 1.61
C ALA A 126 -16.66 -22.17 2.25
N THR A 127 -16.18 -21.53 3.32
CA THR A 127 -16.90 -20.53 4.13
C THR A 127 -16.53 -19.10 3.77
N GLY A 128 -15.36 -18.87 3.18
CA GLY A 128 -14.80 -17.54 2.90
C GLY A 128 -14.06 -16.93 4.08
N GLU A 129 -13.96 -17.63 5.21
CA GLU A 129 -13.35 -17.09 6.43
C GLU A 129 -11.84 -16.83 6.26
N ILE A 130 -11.15 -17.59 5.41
CA ILE A 130 -9.74 -17.33 5.09
C ILE A 130 -9.63 -16.04 4.27
N PHE A 131 -10.46 -15.87 3.24
CA PHE A 131 -10.45 -14.66 2.42
C PHE A 131 -10.91 -13.41 3.18
N ASP A 132 -11.94 -13.52 4.03
CA ASP A 132 -12.41 -12.43 4.88
C ASP A 132 -11.33 -11.99 5.88
N PHE A 133 -10.52 -12.93 6.40
CA PHE A 133 -9.40 -12.61 7.28
C PHE A 133 -8.22 -11.97 6.53
N LEU A 134 -7.83 -12.51 5.37
CA LEU A 134 -6.66 -12.04 4.62
C LEU A 134 -6.89 -10.70 3.92
N TYR A 135 -8.10 -10.47 3.42
CA TYR A 135 -8.39 -9.34 2.52
C TYR A 135 -9.54 -8.45 3.01
N GLY A 136 -10.21 -8.82 4.10
CA GLY A 136 -11.41 -8.14 4.58
C GLY A 136 -12.68 -8.66 3.92
N ALA A 137 -13.79 -8.58 4.67
CA ALA A 137 -15.10 -8.99 4.18
C ALA A 137 -15.53 -8.19 2.95
N GLY A 138 -15.88 -8.89 1.87
CA GLY A 138 -16.31 -8.25 0.62
C GLY A 138 -15.19 -7.63 -0.21
N SER A 139 -13.94 -8.06 -0.01
CA SER A 139 -12.76 -7.61 -0.77
C SER A 139 -12.89 -7.75 -2.30
N GLY A 140 -13.74 -8.66 -2.76
CA GLY A 140 -13.91 -8.96 -4.19
C GLY A 140 -12.83 -9.90 -4.75
N ILE A 141 -11.91 -10.40 -3.93
CA ILE A 141 -10.92 -11.41 -4.33
C ILE A 141 -11.59 -12.78 -4.40
N LEU A 142 -11.49 -13.42 -5.57
CA LEU A 142 -12.22 -14.66 -5.91
C LEU A 142 -11.35 -15.92 -5.73
N GLY A 143 -10.05 -15.76 -5.86
CA GLY A 143 -9.03 -16.78 -5.73
C GLY A 143 -7.65 -16.13 -5.73
N PHE A 144 -6.63 -16.91 -5.45
CA PHE A 144 -5.24 -16.57 -5.75
C PHE A 144 -4.41 -17.85 -5.92
N ALA A 145 -3.34 -17.80 -6.72
CA ALA A 145 -2.41 -18.90 -6.91
C ALA A 145 -1.00 -18.41 -7.25
N SER A 146 0.00 -19.24 -6.97
CA SER A 146 1.41 -18.92 -7.23
C SER A 146 2.28 -20.18 -7.17
N PRO A 147 3.47 -20.19 -7.82
CA PRO A 147 4.59 -20.99 -7.35
C PRO A 147 4.91 -20.66 -5.87
N GLU A 148 5.15 -21.68 -5.06
CA GLU A 148 5.40 -21.55 -3.61
C GLU A 148 6.89 -21.74 -3.29
N TRP A 149 7.50 -22.75 -3.92
CA TRP A 149 8.90 -23.11 -3.72
C TRP A 149 9.58 -23.39 -5.05
N GLY A 150 10.89 -23.17 -5.07
CA GLY A 150 11.72 -23.62 -6.17
C GLY A 150 13.21 -23.60 -5.83
N ASP A 151 14.00 -24.26 -6.68
CA ASP A 151 15.45 -24.34 -6.52
C ASP A 151 16.11 -23.17 -7.28
N PRO A 152 16.67 -22.16 -6.59
CA PRO A 152 17.31 -21.03 -7.25
C PRO A 152 18.58 -21.42 -8.04
N ALA A 153 19.12 -22.63 -7.83
CA ALA A 153 20.28 -23.10 -8.60
C ALA A 153 19.89 -23.67 -9.97
N THR A 154 18.65 -24.15 -10.12
CA THR A 154 18.14 -24.72 -11.38
C THR A 154 17.02 -23.88 -12.00
N CYS A 155 16.48 -22.91 -11.24
CA CYS A 155 15.30 -22.13 -11.57
C CYS A 155 14.07 -23.03 -11.83
N GLU A 156 13.98 -24.14 -11.09
CA GLU A 156 12.86 -25.08 -11.19
C GLU A 156 11.87 -24.90 -10.03
N ILE A 157 10.58 -24.81 -10.34
CA ILE A 157 9.50 -24.79 -9.35
C ILE A 157 9.37 -26.18 -8.74
N THR A 158 9.27 -26.28 -7.42
CA THR A 158 9.11 -27.55 -6.71
C THR A 158 7.71 -27.76 -6.19
N GLU A 159 7.06 -26.69 -5.72
CA GLU A 159 5.72 -26.68 -5.13
C GLU A 159 5.00 -25.38 -5.51
N GLY A 160 3.67 -25.40 -5.49
CA GLY A 160 2.79 -24.27 -5.79
C GLY A 160 1.47 -24.42 -5.07
N TYR A 161 0.73 -23.33 -4.88
CA TYR A 161 -0.56 -23.35 -4.21
C TYR A 161 -1.63 -22.59 -4.99
N SER A 162 -2.88 -22.87 -4.66
CA SER A 162 -4.05 -22.08 -5.02
C SER A 162 -5.08 -22.11 -3.89
N PHE A 163 -5.68 -20.97 -3.59
CA PHE A 163 -6.79 -20.82 -2.65
C PHE A 163 -8.00 -20.26 -3.40
N LEU A 164 -9.18 -20.82 -3.14
CA LEU A 164 -10.39 -20.51 -3.88
C LEU A 164 -11.50 -20.07 -2.92
N ASN A 165 -12.09 -18.90 -3.15
CA ASN A 165 -13.10 -18.28 -2.27
C ASN A 165 -14.49 -18.89 -2.50
N GLY A 166 -14.85 -19.92 -1.74
CA GLY A 166 -16.06 -20.70 -1.89
C GLY A 166 -17.37 -19.91 -1.97
N PRO A 167 -17.60 -18.89 -1.11
CA PRO A 167 -18.77 -18.01 -1.20
C PRO A 167 -18.97 -17.28 -2.52
N ALA A 168 -17.90 -17.04 -3.30
CA ALA A 168 -18.03 -16.43 -4.62
C ALA A 168 -18.77 -17.36 -5.60
N PHE A 169 -18.58 -18.67 -5.48
CA PHE A 169 -19.01 -19.65 -6.49
C PHE A 169 -20.48 -20.05 -6.36
N SER A 170 -21.34 -19.27 -7.00
CA SER A 170 -22.78 -19.58 -7.04
C SER A 170 -23.16 -20.74 -7.99
N ASP A 171 -22.30 -21.09 -8.94
CA ASP A 171 -22.44 -22.25 -9.84
C ASP A 171 -21.08 -22.77 -10.33
N LEU A 172 -21.11 -23.89 -11.06
CA LEU A 172 -19.89 -24.57 -11.55
C LEU A 172 -19.14 -23.77 -12.63
N GLN A 173 -19.84 -23.01 -13.49
CA GLN A 173 -19.17 -22.25 -14.54
C GLN A 173 -18.35 -21.13 -13.90
N TYR A 174 -18.94 -20.40 -12.94
CA TYR A 174 -18.21 -19.36 -12.23
C TYR A 174 -16.96 -19.92 -11.53
N ALA A 175 -17.07 -21.07 -10.88
CA ALA A 175 -15.89 -21.71 -10.29
C ALA A 175 -14.84 -22.11 -11.35
N GLU A 176 -15.25 -22.60 -12.52
CA GLU A 176 -14.33 -22.98 -13.60
C GLU A 176 -13.57 -21.77 -14.15
N ASP A 177 -14.27 -20.67 -14.38
CA ASP A 177 -13.71 -19.42 -14.90
C ASP A 177 -12.58 -18.92 -13.98
N VAL A 178 -12.86 -18.82 -12.68
CA VAL A 178 -11.88 -18.38 -11.68
C VAL A 178 -10.74 -19.39 -11.54
N MET A 179 -11.04 -20.69 -11.46
CA MET A 179 -9.98 -21.71 -11.39
C MET A 179 -9.07 -21.68 -12.63
N THR A 180 -9.63 -21.47 -13.82
CA THR A 180 -8.83 -21.42 -15.06
C THR A 180 -7.88 -20.23 -15.02
N HIS A 181 -8.33 -19.06 -14.55
CA HIS A 181 -7.46 -17.89 -14.28
C HIS A 181 -6.35 -18.22 -13.27
N GLU A 182 -6.71 -18.69 -12.07
CA GLU A 182 -5.72 -18.97 -11.02
C GLU A 182 -4.69 -20.02 -11.44
N PHE A 183 -5.09 -20.99 -12.25
CA PHE A 183 -4.17 -22.05 -12.71
C PHE A 183 -3.19 -21.56 -13.79
N GLY A 184 -3.47 -20.41 -14.41
CA GLY A 184 -2.46 -19.65 -15.11
C GLY A 184 -1.32 -19.23 -14.18
N HIS A 185 -1.63 -18.53 -13.08
CA HIS A 185 -0.63 -18.12 -12.08
C HIS A 185 0.12 -19.30 -11.47
N TYR A 186 -0.58 -20.40 -11.20
CA TYR A 186 0.02 -21.67 -10.78
C TYR A 186 1.11 -22.17 -11.75
N SER A 187 0.97 -21.83 -13.04
CA SER A 187 1.91 -22.16 -14.11
C SER A 187 3.02 -21.10 -14.31
N ASN A 188 3.05 -20.08 -13.46
CA ASN A 188 3.98 -18.95 -13.47
C ASN A 188 3.75 -17.89 -14.57
N ILE A 189 2.51 -17.73 -15.05
CA ILE A 189 2.15 -16.59 -15.91
C ILE A 189 1.51 -15.48 -15.05
N GLY A 190 1.87 -14.23 -15.30
CA GLY A 190 1.27 -13.06 -14.68
C GLY A 190 0.01 -12.62 -15.40
N HIS A 191 -0.58 -11.52 -14.93
CA HIS A 191 -1.68 -10.86 -15.62
C HIS A 191 -1.24 -10.22 -16.93
N VAL A 192 -2.22 -10.09 -17.82
CA VAL A 192 -2.08 -9.47 -19.14
C VAL A 192 -3.17 -8.41 -19.30
N GLU A 193 -2.92 -7.42 -20.16
CA GLU A 193 -3.91 -6.38 -20.47
C GLU A 193 -4.10 -6.28 -21.99
N LEU A 194 -5.32 -6.60 -22.47
CA LEU A 194 -5.62 -6.60 -23.90
C LEU A 194 -7.03 -6.11 -24.26
N ASN A 195 -8.08 -6.90 -23.97
CA ASN A 195 -9.48 -6.56 -24.28
C ASN A 195 -10.27 -6.21 -23.03
N GLY A 196 -9.88 -6.71 -21.85
CA GLY A 196 -10.53 -6.38 -20.58
C GLY A 196 -10.54 -4.87 -20.29
N GLN A 197 -9.46 -4.17 -20.68
CA GLN A 197 -9.30 -2.72 -20.55
C GLN A 197 -10.34 -1.89 -21.34
N VAL A 198 -11.11 -2.50 -22.25
CA VAL A 198 -12.11 -1.80 -23.08
C VAL A 198 -13.52 -1.81 -22.45
N VAL A 199 -13.71 -2.59 -21.39
CA VAL A 199 -15.02 -2.72 -20.73
C VAL A 199 -15.31 -1.45 -19.93
N ASN A 200 -16.27 -0.67 -20.42
CA ASN A 200 -16.67 0.62 -19.84
C ASN A 200 -17.33 0.48 -18.46
N TRP A 201 -16.49 0.39 -17.41
CA TRP A 201 -16.67 0.75 -15.99
C TRP A 201 -15.41 1.53 -15.55
N ALA A 202 -15.38 2.08 -14.34
CA ALA A 202 -14.37 3.03 -13.84
C ALA A 202 -12.87 2.63 -14.00
N GLU A 203 -12.56 1.38 -14.34
CA GLU A 203 -11.20 0.84 -14.47
C GLU A 203 -10.79 0.50 -15.92
N GLY A 204 -11.70 0.60 -16.90
CA GLY A 204 -11.46 0.26 -18.32
C GLY A 204 -11.95 1.34 -19.28
N ASN A 205 -11.95 2.60 -18.84
CA ASN A 205 -12.28 3.73 -19.69
C ASN A 205 -11.01 4.33 -20.29
N ASP A 206 -10.22 3.48 -20.94
CA ASP A 206 -9.14 3.94 -21.81
C ASP A 206 -9.76 4.80 -22.93
N ASP A 207 -9.37 6.06 -22.97
CA ASP A 207 -9.62 6.99 -24.06
C ASP A 207 -8.33 7.66 -24.57
N GLY A 208 -7.18 7.11 -24.14
CA GLY A 208 -5.83 7.67 -24.22
C GLY A 208 -5.12 7.43 -25.55
N GLY A 209 -5.42 6.35 -26.27
CA GLY A 209 -4.70 6.09 -27.52
C GLY A 209 -5.20 5.02 -28.47
N PRO A 210 -4.31 4.21 -29.08
CA PRO A 210 -4.65 3.38 -30.22
C PRO A 210 -5.60 2.24 -29.86
N THR A 211 -5.75 1.89 -28.59
CA THR A 211 -7.00 1.35 -28.08
C THR A 211 -7.69 2.45 -27.26
N PRO A 212 -9.01 2.66 -27.36
CA PRO A 212 -9.93 2.19 -28.38
C PRO A 212 -9.87 3.06 -29.66
N ASP A 213 -8.96 2.79 -30.60
CA ASP A 213 -9.07 3.34 -31.96
C ASP A 213 -10.20 2.66 -32.73
N ASN A 214 -11.41 3.20 -32.56
CA ASN A 214 -12.60 2.77 -33.27
C ASN A 214 -12.54 2.99 -34.80
N SER A 215 -11.53 3.69 -35.31
CA SER A 215 -11.31 3.87 -36.74
C SER A 215 -10.58 2.67 -37.37
N THR A 216 -9.53 2.17 -36.70
CA THR A 216 -8.74 1.01 -37.14
C THR A 216 -9.33 -0.30 -36.63
N PHE A 217 -9.76 -0.34 -35.37
CA PHE A 217 -10.35 -1.50 -34.69
C PHE A 217 -11.76 -1.20 -34.18
N PRO A 218 -12.79 -1.30 -35.05
CA PRO A 218 -14.17 -1.08 -34.61
C PRO A 218 -14.56 -2.06 -33.50
N LEU A 219 -15.13 -1.52 -32.42
CA LEU A 219 -15.63 -2.32 -31.31
C LEU A 219 -16.68 -3.34 -31.77
N PRO A 220 -16.64 -4.57 -31.24
CA PRO A 220 -17.68 -5.55 -31.50
C PRO A 220 -18.99 -5.14 -30.81
N PRO A 221 -20.15 -5.66 -31.24
CA PRO A 221 -21.43 -5.36 -30.58
C PRO A 221 -21.49 -5.78 -29.11
N THR A 222 -20.62 -6.71 -28.71
CA THR A 222 -20.45 -7.26 -27.36
C THR A 222 -19.01 -7.81 -27.25
N LEU A 223 -18.42 -7.69 -26.07
CA LEU A 223 -17.12 -8.27 -25.70
C LEU A 223 -17.23 -9.68 -25.09
N GLU A 224 -18.45 -10.22 -25.02
CA GLU A 224 -18.74 -11.59 -24.57
C GLU A 224 -17.93 -12.62 -25.37
N GLY A 225 -17.06 -13.37 -24.68
CA GLY A 225 -16.19 -14.38 -25.27
C GLY A 225 -14.85 -13.86 -25.81
N PHE A 226 -14.54 -12.57 -25.65
CA PHE A 226 -13.29 -11.96 -26.13
C PHE A 226 -12.38 -11.43 -25.02
N ILE A 227 -12.79 -11.53 -23.76
CA ILE A 227 -11.96 -11.08 -22.63
C ILE A 227 -11.02 -12.21 -22.25
N GLU A 228 -9.74 -11.89 -22.28
CA GLU A 228 -8.63 -12.78 -21.96
C GLU A 228 -8.72 -13.34 -20.54
N THR A 229 -8.32 -14.60 -20.40
CA THR A 229 -8.46 -15.34 -19.14
C THR A 229 -7.60 -14.72 -18.05
N MET A 230 -6.38 -14.28 -18.37
CA MET A 230 -5.45 -13.67 -17.41
C MET A 230 -5.65 -12.16 -17.23
N TYR A 231 -6.79 -11.59 -17.64
CA TYR A 231 -7.16 -10.24 -17.22
C TYR A 231 -7.52 -10.25 -15.72
N PRO A 232 -7.04 -9.28 -14.90
CA PRO A 232 -7.17 -9.34 -13.44
C PRO A 232 -8.60 -9.13 -12.89
N ILE A 233 -9.60 -8.92 -13.75
CA ILE A 233 -10.99 -8.65 -13.35
C ILE A 233 -11.92 -9.65 -14.01
N TYR A 234 -12.77 -10.25 -13.18
CA TYR A 234 -13.80 -11.16 -13.65
C TYR A 234 -15.11 -10.42 -14.03
N PHE A 235 -15.58 -10.63 -15.26
CA PHE A 235 -16.78 -9.97 -15.80
C PHE A 235 -18.02 -10.88 -15.86
N GLY A 236 -18.00 -12.01 -15.18
CA GLY A 236 -19.10 -12.98 -15.16
C GLY A 236 -18.97 -14.09 -16.21
N THR A 237 -19.85 -15.09 -16.09
CA THR A 237 -19.78 -16.38 -16.82
C THR A 237 -20.01 -16.30 -18.33
N THR A 238 -20.22 -15.10 -18.86
CA THR A 238 -20.35 -14.85 -20.29
C THR A 238 -19.06 -14.24 -20.87
N ALA A 239 -18.10 -13.85 -20.03
CA ALA A 239 -16.86 -13.21 -20.47
C ALA A 239 -16.00 -14.12 -21.38
N GLY A 240 -16.10 -15.44 -21.19
CA GLY A 240 -15.29 -16.43 -21.92
C GLY A 240 -13.97 -16.80 -21.21
N THR A 241 -13.84 -16.48 -19.93
CA THR A 241 -12.61 -16.65 -19.14
C THR A 241 -12.33 -18.10 -18.74
N GLU A 242 -13.21 -19.03 -19.10
CA GLU A 242 -12.94 -20.47 -19.07
C GLU A 242 -11.98 -20.94 -20.18
N SER A 243 -11.71 -20.08 -21.17
CA SER A 243 -10.97 -20.40 -22.38
C SER A 243 -9.69 -19.56 -22.48
N PRO A 244 -8.49 -20.15 -22.40
CA PRO A 244 -7.26 -19.41 -22.70
C PRO A 244 -7.30 -18.80 -24.11
N HIS A 245 -7.24 -17.46 -24.19
CA HIS A 245 -7.22 -16.69 -25.43
C HIS A 245 -5.83 -16.65 -26.05
N ALA A 246 -5.70 -15.99 -27.21
CA ALA A 246 -4.48 -16.03 -28.01
C ALA A 246 -3.24 -15.52 -27.25
N ASP A 247 -3.41 -14.52 -26.39
CA ASP A 247 -2.42 -13.95 -25.48
C ASP A 247 -2.09 -14.88 -24.31
N ASP A 248 -3.10 -15.45 -23.63
CA ASP A 248 -2.91 -16.46 -22.57
C ASP A 248 -2.09 -17.66 -23.10
N VAL A 249 -2.43 -18.12 -24.31
CA VAL A 249 -1.73 -19.19 -25.02
C VAL A 249 -0.30 -18.78 -25.35
N ALA A 250 -0.07 -17.52 -25.75
CA ALA A 250 1.28 -17.01 -26.03
C ALA A 250 2.15 -17.04 -24.77
N SER A 251 1.61 -16.59 -23.63
CA SER A 251 2.28 -16.57 -22.33
C SER A 251 2.63 -17.97 -21.85
N LEU A 252 1.67 -18.91 -21.85
CA LEU A 252 1.97 -20.28 -21.43
C LEU A 252 2.94 -20.98 -22.38
N ALA A 253 2.80 -20.79 -23.70
CA ALA A 253 3.69 -21.40 -24.68
C ALA A 253 5.09 -20.77 -24.71
N ALA A 254 5.26 -19.55 -24.20
CA ALA A 254 6.59 -18.96 -23.97
C ALA A 254 7.34 -19.71 -22.86
N LEU A 255 6.66 -20.14 -21.80
CA LEU A 255 7.24 -20.91 -20.70
C LEU A 255 7.40 -22.41 -21.04
N TYR A 256 6.38 -23.01 -21.64
CA TYR A 256 6.30 -24.46 -21.88
C TYR A 256 5.96 -24.80 -23.34
N PRO A 257 6.78 -24.40 -24.34
CA PRO A 257 6.42 -24.52 -25.74
C PRO A 257 6.16 -25.97 -26.17
N GLY A 258 5.07 -26.20 -26.89
CA GLY A 258 4.83 -27.46 -27.60
C GLY A 258 5.92 -27.73 -28.66
N ALA A 259 6.15 -28.99 -28.99
CA ALA A 259 7.30 -29.41 -29.81
C ALA A 259 7.37 -28.77 -31.21
N THR A 260 6.24 -28.30 -31.77
CA THR A 260 6.18 -27.63 -33.08
C THR A 260 5.76 -26.17 -32.98
N TYR A 261 5.52 -25.63 -31.78
CA TYR A 261 4.98 -24.28 -31.56
C TYR A 261 5.78 -23.23 -32.34
N ALA A 262 7.09 -23.18 -32.13
CA ALA A 262 7.96 -22.20 -32.78
C ALA A 262 7.98 -22.32 -34.32
N ASP A 263 7.78 -23.52 -34.88
CA ASP A 263 7.76 -23.73 -36.34
C ASP A 263 6.38 -23.41 -36.95
N ASP A 264 5.32 -23.46 -36.14
CA ASP A 264 3.92 -23.34 -36.58
C ASP A 264 3.35 -21.93 -36.37
N THR A 265 3.99 -21.09 -35.54
CA THR A 265 3.56 -19.71 -35.24
C THR A 265 4.58 -18.67 -35.72
N GLY A 266 4.15 -17.42 -35.86
CA GLY A 266 5.03 -16.27 -36.04
C GLY A 266 5.25 -15.53 -34.73
N SER A 267 6.27 -14.66 -34.70
CA SER A 267 6.48 -13.75 -33.57
C SER A 267 6.97 -12.39 -34.03
N ILE A 268 6.73 -11.37 -33.20
CA ILE A 268 7.21 -9.98 -33.38
C ILE A 268 8.06 -9.61 -32.17
N SER A 269 9.16 -8.90 -32.37
CA SER A 269 10.03 -8.46 -31.26
C SER A 269 10.71 -7.13 -31.54
N GLY A 270 10.96 -6.39 -30.46
CA GLY A 270 11.56 -5.07 -30.49
C GLY A 270 11.95 -4.58 -29.11
N THR A 271 12.24 -3.28 -29.03
CA THR A 271 12.64 -2.57 -27.82
C THR A 271 11.83 -1.28 -27.68
N ILE A 272 11.35 -0.99 -26.48
CA ILE A 272 10.70 0.28 -26.16
C ILE A 272 11.74 1.27 -25.67
N TYR A 273 11.75 2.47 -26.26
CA TYR A 273 12.63 3.58 -25.92
C TYR A 273 11.83 4.78 -25.43
N ALA A 274 12.39 5.50 -24.47
CA ALA A 274 11.96 6.84 -24.12
C ALA A 274 12.18 7.80 -25.31
N ALA A 275 11.64 9.01 -25.19
CA ALA A 275 11.70 10.00 -26.26
C ALA A 275 13.11 10.51 -26.63
N ASP A 276 14.14 10.14 -25.87
CA ASP A 276 15.54 10.40 -26.24
C ASP A 276 16.07 9.44 -27.31
N GLY A 277 15.33 8.35 -27.60
CA GLY A 277 15.72 7.29 -28.53
C GLY A 277 16.90 6.44 -28.07
N GLU A 278 17.29 6.53 -26.80
CA GLU A 278 18.44 5.82 -26.22
C GLU A 278 18.06 5.03 -24.96
N THR A 279 17.22 5.59 -24.09
CA THR A 279 16.83 4.99 -22.80
C THR A 279 15.76 3.93 -23.03
N ARG A 280 16.03 2.68 -22.65
CA ARG A 280 15.08 1.56 -22.79
C ARG A 280 14.14 1.48 -21.59
N LEU A 281 12.87 1.21 -21.85
CA LEU A 281 11.79 1.25 -20.85
C LEU A 281 11.13 -0.13 -20.70
N SER A 282 11.20 -0.71 -19.50
CA SER A 282 10.44 -1.92 -19.14
C SER A 282 9.09 -1.54 -18.51
N GLY A 283 8.12 -2.45 -18.53
CA GLY A 283 6.80 -2.27 -17.93
C GLY A 283 5.75 -1.66 -18.86
N VAL A 284 6.11 -1.32 -20.11
CA VAL A 284 5.16 -0.81 -21.12
C VAL A 284 4.38 -1.96 -21.71
N ASN A 285 3.04 -1.87 -21.73
CA ASN A 285 2.17 -2.82 -22.43
C ASN A 285 2.35 -2.68 -23.94
N VAL A 286 2.64 -3.79 -24.63
CA VAL A 286 2.82 -3.83 -26.08
C VAL A 286 1.83 -4.82 -26.66
N ILE A 287 1.03 -4.38 -27.62
CA ILE A 287 -0.04 -5.18 -28.21
C ILE A 287 0.22 -5.39 -29.71
N ALA A 288 0.09 -6.63 -30.18
CA ALA A 288 -0.08 -6.96 -31.60
C ALA A 288 -1.53 -7.36 -31.85
N ARG A 289 -2.25 -6.58 -32.66
CA ARG A 289 -3.67 -6.83 -32.99
C ARG A 289 -3.85 -7.16 -34.47
N ASN A 290 -4.44 -8.30 -34.79
CA ASN A 290 -4.66 -8.75 -36.17
C ASN A 290 -5.68 -7.84 -36.87
N LEU A 291 -5.31 -7.27 -38.02
CA LEU A 291 -6.17 -6.36 -38.79
C LEU A 291 -7.45 -7.03 -39.33
N ALA A 292 -7.44 -8.35 -39.52
CA ALA A 292 -8.57 -9.13 -40.06
C ALA A 292 -9.40 -9.84 -38.98
N ASN A 293 -8.83 -10.08 -37.78
CA ASN A 293 -9.51 -10.72 -36.66
C ASN A 293 -9.12 -10.09 -35.31
N PRO A 294 -9.38 -8.79 -35.10
CA PRO A 294 -8.73 -8.01 -34.05
C PRO A 294 -9.09 -8.42 -32.62
N TRP A 295 -10.20 -9.12 -32.40
CA TRP A 295 -10.71 -9.41 -31.04
C TRP A 295 -10.51 -10.87 -30.60
N GLU A 296 -10.15 -11.77 -31.52
CA GLU A 296 -9.83 -13.17 -31.22
C GLU A 296 -8.35 -13.51 -31.47
N ASP A 297 -7.67 -12.73 -32.33
CA ASP A 297 -6.27 -12.92 -32.70
C ASP A 297 -5.50 -11.64 -32.38
N ALA A 298 -5.23 -11.45 -31.10
CA ALA A 298 -4.42 -10.38 -30.58
C ALA A 298 -3.62 -10.90 -29.37
N VAL A 299 -2.42 -10.36 -29.19
CA VAL A 299 -1.49 -10.77 -28.14
C VAL A 299 -0.93 -9.52 -27.49
N SER A 300 -0.86 -9.50 -26.17
CA SER A 300 -0.15 -8.48 -25.40
C SER A 300 1.05 -9.10 -24.67
N THR A 301 2.01 -8.25 -24.34
CA THR A 301 3.19 -8.56 -23.51
C THR A 301 3.70 -7.25 -22.93
N PHE A 302 4.33 -7.30 -21.77
CA PHE A 302 5.05 -6.16 -21.24
C PHE A 302 6.52 -6.17 -21.65
N SER A 303 7.03 -5.00 -22.02
CA SER A 303 8.48 -4.79 -22.22
C SER A 303 9.26 -5.09 -20.94
N GLY A 304 10.44 -5.68 -21.06
CA GLY A 304 11.16 -6.22 -19.90
C GLY A 304 10.54 -7.52 -19.36
N THR A 305 9.87 -8.29 -20.21
CA THR A 305 9.14 -9.54 -19.91
C THR A 305 9.79 -10.45 -18.87
N PHE A 306 11.12 -10.54 -18.87
CA PHE A 306 11.92 -11.42 -18.00
C PHE A 306 12.92 -10.65 -17.12
N THR A 307 12.63 -9.42 -16.70
CA THR A 307 13.46 -8.65 -15.75
C THR A 307 12.62 -7.63 -14.96
N ASP A 308 12.87 -7.46 -13.66
CA ASP A 308 12.43 -6.25 -12.91
C ASP A 308 13.46 -5.12 -12.94
N ASN A 309 14.69 -5.42 -13.37
CA ASN A 309 15.75 -4.45 -13.41
C ASN A 309 15.40 -3.33 -14.40
N THR A 310 15.89 -2.13 -14.11
CA THR A 310 15.77 -0.94 -14.97
C THR A 310 17.13 -0.44 -15.45
N ASP A 311 18.22 -1.08 -14.98
CA ASP A 311 19.58 -0.75 -15.38
C ASP A 311 19.79 -1.00 -16.88
N GLN A 312 20.18 0.05 -17.59
CA GLN A 312 20.45 0.03 -19.03
C GLN A 312 21.60 -0.91 -19.45
N SER A 313 22.33 -1.54 -18.51
CA SER A 313 23.31 -2.59 -18.79
C SER A 313 22.70 -3.99 -18.90
N ASP A 314 21.48 -4.19 -18.39
CA ASP A 314 20.74 -5.44 -18.51
C ASP A 314 20.21 -5.60 -19.95
N PRO A 315 20.47 -6.74 -20.63
CA PRO A 315 20.05 -6.94 -22.01
C PRO A 315 18.52 -7.09 -22.18
N PHE A 316 17.77 -7.41 -21.12
CA PHE A 316 16.32 -7.63 -21.20
C PHE A 316 15.50 -6.36 -20.99
N VAL A 317 16.12 -5.31 -20.43
CA VAL A 317 15.46 -4.02 -20.19
C VAL A 317 14.89 -3.43 -21.48
N GLY A 318 13.60 -3.14 -21.42
CA GLY A 318 12.75 -2.61 -22.48
C GLY A 318 12.54 -3.51 -23.70
N THR A 319 13.03 -4.74 -23.70
CA THR A 319 12.80 -5.68 -24.82
C THR A 319 11.46 -6.39 -24.67
N PHE A 320 10.78 -6.68 -25.78
CA PHE A 320 9.52 -7.42 -25.78
C PHE A 320 9.50 -8.50 -26.88
N THR A 321 8.66 -9.52 -26.72
CA THR A 321 8.40 -10.52 -27.77
C THR A 321 6.94 -10.98 -27.73
N LEU A 322 6.22 -10.69 -28.82
CA LEU A 322 4.84 -11.11 -29.05
C LEU A 322 4.84 -12.44 -29.81
N GLY A 323 4.48 -13.52 -29.12
CA GLY A 323 4.41 -14.88 -29.66
C GLY A 323 3.03 -15.26 -30.22
N ASN A 324 2.86 -16.54 -30.57
CA ASN A 324 1.59 -17.15 -31.00
C ASN A 324 0.86 -16.46 -32.18
N LEU A 325 1.58 -15.72 -33.02
CA LEU A 325 0.94 -14.97 -34.10
C LEU A 325 0.56 -15.90 -35.27
N THR A 326 -0.65 -15.74 -35.80
CA THR A 326 -1.18 -16.51 -36.92
C THR A 326 -0.37 -16.27 -38.20
N PRO A 327 0.32 -17.29 -38.76
CA PRO A 327 1.08 -17.11 -39.98
C PRO A 327 0.24 -16.64 -41.16
N GLY A 328 0.69 -15.58 -41.82
CA GLY A 328 0.03 -14.95 -42.97
C GLY A 328 -1.01 -13.88 -42.62
N ALA A 329 -1.29 -13.65 -41.33
CA ALA A 329 -2.04 -12.48 -40.87
C ALA A 329 -1.15 -11.23 -40.82
N GLU A 330 -1.79 -10.06 -40.92
CA GLU A 330 -1.15 -8.75 -40.77
C GLU A 330 -1.58 -8.15 -39.44
N TYR A 331 -0.61 -7.69 -38.65
CA TYR A 331 -0.80 -7.10 -37.33
C TYR A 331 -0.39 -5.63 -37.34
N ALA A 332 -1.11 -4.80 -36.59
CA ALA A 332 -0.55 -3.53 -36.12
C ALA A 332 -0.02 -3.73 -34.71
N VAL A 333 1.12 -3.08 -34.42
CA VAL A 333 1.79 -3.11 -33.13
C VAL A 333 1.70 -1.73 -32.52
N PHE A 334 1.39 -1.63 -31.23
CA PHE A 334 1.26 -0.38 -30.52
C PHE A 334 1.52 -0.56 -29.04
N VAL A 335 1.74 0.55 -28.33
CA VAL A 335 1.81 0.61 -26.88
C VAL A 335 0.51 1.19 -26.33
N ASP A 336 0.01 0.62 -25.23
CA ASP A 336 -1.16 1.08 -24.48
C ASP A 336 -0.73 1.40 -23.04
N GLU A 337 -1.41 2.36 -22.41
CA GLU A 337 -1.36 2.57 -20.97
C GLU A 337 -2.08 1.41 -20.28
N VAL A 338 -1.66 1.09 -19.06
CA VAL A 338 -2.33 0.08 -18.25
C VAL A 338 -3.38 0.78 -17.40
N THR A 339 -4.67 0.54 -17.65
CA THR A 339 -5.76 1.20 -16.92
C THR A 339 -6.15 0.48 -15.63
N ALA A 340 -5.83 -0.81 -15.51
CA ALA A 340 -6.05 -1.53 -14.26
C ALA A 340 -5.02 -1.11 -13.19
N GLN A 341 -5.53 -0.70 -12.02
CA GLN A 341 -4.78 -0.06 -10.93
C GLN A 341 -3.49 -0.80 -10.53
N ALA A 342 -2.47 -0.01 -10.14
CA ALA A 342 -1.25 -0.52 -9.51
C ALA A 342 -1.58 -1.42 -8.31
N GLY A 343 -1.06 -2.64 -8.31
CA GLY A 343 -1.31 -3.67 -7.29
C GLY A 343 -2.08 -4.91 -7.80
N ARG A 344 -2.68 -4.82 -9.00
CA ARG A 344 -3.31 -5.97 -9.66
C ARG A 344 -2.38 -6.73 -10.59
N PHE A 345 -1.37 -6.07 -11.16
CA PHE A 345 -0.30 -6.73 -11.90
C PHE A 345 0.86 -7.06 -10.97
N SER A 346 1.38 -8.26 -11.08
CA SER A 346 2.44 -8.77 -10.21
C SER A 346 3.83 -8.22 -10.53
N ASN A 347 3.96 -7.28 -11.48
CA ASN A 347 5.22 -6.90 -12.12
C ASN A 347 5.42 -5.38 -12.16
N PRO A 348 6.66 -4.87 -12.33
CA PRO A 348 6.89 -3.44 -12.53
C PRO A 348 6.34 -2.99 -13.88
N ILE A 349 5.06 -2.61 -13.88
CA ILE A 349 4.37 -2.00 -15.01
C ILE A 349 4.54 -0.48 -14.98
N LEU A 350 4.61 0.12 -16.17
CA LEU A 350 4.46 1.56 -16.33
C LEU A 350 2.97 1.83 -16.49
N THR A 351 2.28 2.05 -15.37
CA THR A 351 0.87 2.48 -15.35
C THR A 351 0.65 3.84 -15.99
N THR A 352 1.73 4.56 -16.30
CA THR A 352 1.69 5.85 -16.97
C THR A 352 2.86 5.96 -17.91
N LEU A 353 2.54 6.19 -19.18
CA LEU A 353 3.54 6.22 -20.24
C LEU A 353 4.27 7.58 -20.28
N PRO A 354 5.56 7.61 -20.65
CA PRO A 354 6.33 8.86 -20.73
C PRO A 354 5.99 9.73 -21.96
N GLY A 355 5.14 9.23 -22.84
CA GLY A 355 4.62 9.89 -24.03
C GLY A 355 3.19 9.39 -24.32
N PRO A 356 2.53 9.90 -25.36
CA PRO A 356 1.23 9.37 -25.76
C PRO A 356 1.38 7.90 -26.15
N GLU A 357 0.32 7.13 -25.96
CA GLU A 357 0.19 5.83 -26.60
C GLU A 357 0.23 5.99 -28.14
N GLU A 358 0.84 5.02 -28.82
CA GLU A 358 1.09 5.16 -30.25
C GLU A 358 1.29 3.84 -30.99
N PHE A 359 0.94 3.88 -32.29
CA PHE A 359 1.24 2.82 -33.22
C PHE A 359 2.69 2.83 -33.67
N TRP A 360 3.28 1.64 -33.72
CA TRP A 360 4.52 1.43 -34.44
C TRP A 360 4.36 1.63 -35.96
N ASN A 361 5.31 2.34 -36.57
CA ASN A 361 5.42 2.44 -38.02
C ASN A 361 6.89 2.54 -38.51
N GLU A 362 7.11 2.35 -39.82
CA GLU A 362 8.46 2.37 -40.42
C GLU A 362 9.20 3.73 -40.29
N ASP A 363 8.49 4.83 -40.00
CA ASP A 363 9.04 6.19 -39.93
C ASP A 363 9.40 6.64 -38.50
N GLU A 364 9.23 5.78 -37.48
CA GLU A 364 9.55 5.96 -36.06
C GLU A 364 10.85 6.74 -35.77
N ALA A 365 11.94 6.42 -36.49
CA ALA A 365 13.26 7.00 -36.23
C ALA A 365 13.52 8.31 -37.00
N SER A 366 12.53 8.89 -37.69
CA SER A 366 12.77 9.87 -38.76
C SER A 366 12.35 11.33 -38.48
N THR A 367 11.55 11.61 -37.45
CA THR A 367 11.15 12.99 -37.09
C THR A 367 11.28 13.33 -35.58
N ASN A 368 11.09 14.60 -35.22
CA ASN A 368 10.88 15.05 -33.83
C ASN A 368 9.79 16.15 -33.84
N PRO A 369 8.58 15.90 -33.29
CA PRO A 369 8.20 14.63 -32.66
C PRO A 369 8.30 13.44 -33.65
N PRO A 370 8.76 12.26 -33.18
CA PRO A 370 9.03 11.04 -33.95
C PRO A 370 8.11 10.77 -35.13
N ASP A 371 6.79 10.89 -34.98
CA ASP A 371 5.81 10.54 -36.01
C ASP A 371 4.36 10.93 -35.63
N ASP A 372 3.38 10.46 -36.41
CA ASP A 372 1.94 10.61 -36.14
C ASP A 372 1.45 9.35 -35.44
N VAL A 373 1.08 9.48 -34.16
CA VAL A 373 0.66 8.37 -33.28
C VAL A 373 -0.47 7.50 -33.83
N THR A 374 -1.22 7.98 -34.83
CA THR A 374 -2.35 7.28 -35.46
C THR A 374 -1.96 6.45 -36.69
N VAL A 375 -0.71 6.54 -37.15
CA VAL A 375 -0.24 5.85 -38.36
C VAL A 375 0.52 4.57 -37.97
N TYR A 376 0.10 3.44 -38.52
CA TYR A 376 0.78 2.15 -38.35
C TYR A 376 1.35 1.60 -39.66
N THR A 377 2.37 0.76 -39.55
CA THR A 377 2.82 -0.11 -40.66
C THR A 377 2.48 -1.57 -40.39
N PRO A 378 1.65 -2.24 -41.23
CA PRO A 378 1.29 -3.64 -41.02
C PRO A 378 2.50 -4.58 -41.05
N ILE A 379 2.56 -5.50 -40.10
CA ILE A 379 3.58 -6.55 -40.00
C ILE A 379 2.95 -7.90 -40.30
N MET A 380 3.47 -8.62 -41.30
CA MET A 380 2.98 -9.95 -41.66
C MET A 380 3.70 -11.02 -40.83
N ALA A 381 2.96 -11.74 -39.98
CA ALA A 381 3.52 -12.84 -39.21
C ALA A 381 3.88 -14.03 -40.13
N THR A 382 5.07 -14.60 -39.97
CA THR A 382 5.54 -15.75 -40.77
C THR A 382 5.90 -16.92 -39.87
N ALA A 383 5.39 -18.12 -40.19
CA ALA A 383 5.66 -19.35 -39.44
C ALA A 383 7.18 -19.61 -39.31
N GLY A 384 7.66 -19.85 -38.08
CA GLY A 384 9.09 -20.11 -37.83
C GLY A 384 9.99 -18.89 -37.93
N VAL A 385 9.44 -17.68 -38.03
CA VAL A 385 10.19 -16.44 -38.20
C VAL A 385 9.78 -15.44 -37.12
N ALA A 386 10.79 -14.91 -36.43
CA ALA A 386 10.65 -13.74 -35.60
C ALA A 386 10.90 -12.49 -36.46
N GLU A 387 9.89 -11.65 -36.62
CA GLU A 387 10.04 -10.31 -37.19
C GLU A 387 10.65 -9.41 -36.10
N THR A 388 11.88 -8.96 -36.30
CA THR A 388 12.69 -8.25 -35.28
C THR A 388 12.93 -6.80 -35.67
N GLY A 389 13.22 -5.94 -34.68
CA GLY A 389 13.55 -4.52 -34.91
C GLY A 389 12.31 -3.65 -35.06
N ILE A 390 11.22 -4.10 -34.46
CA ILE A 390 9.96 -3.37 -34.30
C ILE A 390 10.07 -2.58 -33.00
N ASP A 391 11.08 -1.70 -32.96
CA ASP A 391 11.34 -0.84 -31.79
C ASP A 391 10.27 0.25 -31.73
N VAL A 392 9.85 0.66 -30.53
CA VAL A 392 8.96 1.82 -30.33
C VAL A 392 9.72 2.94 -29.63
N ILE A 393 9.62 4.20 -30.08
CA ILE A 393 10.28 5.37 -29.49
C ILE A 393 9.20 6.40 -29.11
N PHE A 394 8.97 6.56 -27.80
CA PHE A 394 7.92 7.45 -27.31
C PHE A 394 8.02 8.87 -27.86
N ASN A 395 6.90 9.41 -28.30
CA ASN A 395 6.77 10.81 -28.65
C ASN A 395 6.95 11.73 -27.41
N GLN A 396 7.80 12.76 -27.50
CA GLN A 396 7.90 13.78 -26.45
C GLN A 396 6.83 14.85 -26.64
N PRO A 397 6.02 15.19 -25.60
CA PRO A 397 5.14 16.36 -25.66
C PRO A 397 5.93 17.64 -26.00
N SER A 398 5.39 18.50 -26.88
CA SER A 398 5.99 19.81 -27.17
C SER A 398 5.30 20.93 -26.38
N PRO A 399 5.99 22.08 -26.15
CA PRO A 399 5.37 23.24 -25.51
C PRO A 399 4.04 23.66 -26.17
N GLY A 400 3.00 23.72 -25.34
CA GLY A 400 1.62 24.04 -25.74
C GLY A 400 0.76 22.82 -26.14
N ASP A 401 1.35 21.63 -26.26
CA ASP A 401 0.57 20.40 -26.44
C ASP A 401 -0.19 20.06 -25.15
N PRO A 402 -1.40 19.47 -25.26
CA PRO A 402 -2.06 18.84 -24.13
C PRO A 402 -1.16 17.75 -23.54
N LEU A 403 -1.01 17.73 -22.22
CA LEU A 403 -0.37 16.61 -21.52
C LEU A 403 -1.41 15.50 -21.30
N PRO A 404 -1.11 14.24 -21.66
CA PRO A 404 -2.00 13.10 -21.42
C PRO A 404 -1.95 12.69 -19.94
N VAL A 405 -2.47 13.53 -19.05
CA VAL A 405 -2.51 13.24 -17.60
C VAL A 405 -3.78 12.50 -17.16
N GLY A 406 -4.80 12.39 -18.01
CA GLY A 406 -6.02 11.63 -17.69
C GLY A 406 -6.79 12.13 -16.46
N LEU A 407 -7.41 11.19 -15.72
CA LEU A 407 -8.13 11.46 -14.46
C LEU A 407 -7.18 11.60 -13.27
N ASP A 408 -6.21 10.70 -13.15
CA ASP A 408 -5.28 10.64 -12.01
C ASP A 408 -3.84 10.32 -12.44
N GLY A 409 -3.56 10.43 -13.74
CA GLY A 409 -2.26 10.16 -14.32
C GLY A 409 -1.30 11.33 -14.18
N PHE A 410 -0.07 11.08 -14.65
CA PHE A 410 0.99 12.06 -14.65
C PHE A 410 1.77 12.09 -15.96
N VAL A 411 2.56 13.14 -16.17
CA VAL A 411 3.57 13.14 -17.23
C VAL A 411 4.88 13.63 -16.66
N GLU A 412 5.95 12.87 -16.86
CA GLU A 412 7.29 13.34 -16.53
C GLU A 412 7.80 14.30 -17.61
N LEU A 413 8.10 15.53 -17.23
CA LEU A 413 8.70 16.52 -18.11
C LEU A 413 10.16 16.79 -17.73
N PRO A 414 11.10 16.76 -18.68
CA PRO A 414 12.48 17.15 -18.40
C PRO A 414 12.57 18.66 -18.13
N LEU A 415 13.37 19.02 -17.14
CA LEU A 415 13.68 20.40 -16.82
C LEU A 415 14.81 20.91 -17.72
N PRO A 416 14.68 22.12 -18.31
CA PRO A 416 15.73 22.70 -19.15
C PRO A 416 16.95 23.22 -18.36
N PHE A 417 16.98 22.99 -17.05
CA PHE A 417 18.02 23.37 -16.11
C PHE A 417 17.94 22.49 -14.86
N ASP A 418 19.07 22.33 -14.15
CA ASP A 418 19.07 21.73 -12.81
C ASP A 418 18.25 22.61 -11.84
N PHE A 419 17.22 22.04 -11.20
CA PHE A 419 16.40 22.72 -10.20
C PHE A 419 16.72 22.18 -8.81
N GLY A 420 17.21 23.06 -7.92
CA GLY A 420 17.50 22.68 -6.54
C GLY A 420 16.27 22.78 -5.66
N PHE A 421 15.88 21.69 -5.02
CA PHE A 421 14.71 21.63 -4.14
C PHE A 421 14.98 20.69 -2.97
N CYS A 422 14.69 21.15 -1.77
CA CYS A 422 14.87 20.46 -0.48
C CYS A 422 16.25 19.82 -0.24
N GLY A 423 17.32 20.41 -0.79
CA GLY A 423 18.68 19.89 -0.66
C GLY A 423 19.13 19.05 -1.86
N GLU A 424 18.18 18.59 -2.66
CA GLU A 424 18.39 17.75 -3.83
C GLU A 424 18.38 18.55 -5.14
N THR A 425 18.91 17.93 -6.20
CA THR A 425 18.93 18.51 -7.55
C THR A 425 18.13 17.65 -8.52
N TYR A 426 17.05 18.22 -9.07
CA TYR A 426 16.16 17.55 -10.00
C TYR A 426 16.39 18.00 -11.43
N ARG A 427 16.18 17.07 -12.38
CA ARG A 427 16.29 17.28 -13.83
C ARG A 427 15.00 17.01 -14.59
N SER A 428 13.96 16.62 -13.88
CA SER A 428 12.62 16.38 -14.37
C SER A 428 11.62 16.72 -13.28
N VAL A 429 10.35 16.76 -13.64
CA VAL A 429 9.22 16.95 -12.74
C VAL A 429 8.04 16.14 -13.25
N PHE A 430 7.28 15.54 -12.34
CA PHE A 430 6.04 14.85 -12.66
C PHE A 430 4.89 15.85 -12.57
N VAL A 431 4.17 16.03 -13.67
CA VAL A 431 2.96 16.86 -13.74
C VAL A 431 1.75 15.99 -13.50
N GLN A 432 0.97 16.26 -12.46
CA GLN A 432 -0.21 15.47 -12.09
C GLN A 432 -1.50 16.05 -12.67
N ALA A 433 -2.47 15.20 -13.01
CA ALA A 433 -3.84 15.62 -13.31
C ALA A 433 -4.43 16.48 -12.19
N ASN A 434 -4.19 16.03 -10.95
CA ASN A 434 -4.67 16.61 -9.69
C ASN A 434 -3.93 17.89 -9.26
N GLY A 435 -3.56 18.75 -10.22
CA GLY A 435 -3.18 20.13 -9.94
C GLY A 435 -1.87 20.34 -9.16
N ASN A 436 -1.00 19.33 -9.11
CA ASN A 436 0.26 19.40 -8.38
C ASN A 436 1.45 18.88 -9.20
N LEU A 437 2.65 19.19 -8.72
CA LEU A 437 3.90 18.66 -9.23
C LEU A 437 4.62 17.86 -8.14
N THR A 438 5.13 16.68 -8.47
CA THR A 438 6.04 15.93 -7.59
C THR A 438 7.45 15.84 -8.20
N LEU A 439 8.45 15.68 -7.33
CA LEU A 439 9.87 15.65 -7.70
C LEU A 439 10.50 14.34 -7.23
N GLY A 440 11.24 13.67 -8.12
CA GLY A 440 11.94 12.42 -7.82
C GLY A 440 11.10 11.17 -8.06
N ALA A 441 9.81 11.21 -7.75
CA ALA A 441 8.84 10.17 -8.06
C ALA A 441 7.45 10.78 -8.30
N PRO A 442 6.60 10.14 -9.13
CA PRO A 442 5.19 10.51 -9.24
C PRO A 442 4.45 10.22 -7.93
N ASP A 443 3.27 10.81 -7.80
CA ASP A 443 2.22 10.35 -6.88
C ASP A 443 1.45 9.25 -7.62
N THR A 444 1.42 8.05 -7.06
CA THR A 444 0.77 6.86 -7.62
C THR A 444 -0.38 6.38 -6.76
N SER A 445 -0.73 7.10 -5.69
CA SER A 445 -1.79 6.70 -4.78
C SER A 445 -3.15 7.03 -5.41
N PHE A 446 -3.82 6.00 -5.93
CA PHE A 446 -5.22 6.11 -6.35
C PHE A 446 -6.15 6.48 -5.19
N LEU A 447 -5.74 6.32 -3.93
CA LEU A 447 -6.54 6.73 -2.76
C LEU A 447 -6.50 8.24 -2.50
N ASN A 448 -5.67 9.00 -3.23
CA ASN A 448 -5.48 10.44 -3.06
C ASN A 448 -6.47 11.30 -3.86
N PHE A 449 -7.70 10.81 -4.10
CA PHE A 449 -8.78 11.63 -4.66
C PHE A 449 -9.03 12.87 -3.79
N ALA A 450 -8.92 12.74 -2.45
CA ALA A 450 -8.96 13.86 -1.54
C ALA A 450 -7.54 14.22 -1.05
N PRO A 451 -7.08 15.47 -1.24
CA PRO A 451 -5.80 15.90 -0.67
C PRO A 451 -5.86 15.78 0.86
N SER A 452 -4.76 15.36 1.48
CA SER A 452 -4.64 15.35 2.94
C SER A 452 -3.33 15.99 3.39
N VAL A 453 -3.34 16.61 4.57
CA VAL A 453 -2.11 17.18 5.14
C VAL A 453 -1.07 16.08 5.40
N ALA A 454 -1.52 14.89 5.81
CA ALA A 454 -0.64 13.75 6.06
C ALA A 454 0.12 13.32 4.80
N SER A 455 -0.57 13.13 3.67
CA SER A 455 0.06 12.78 2.38
C SER A 455 0.92 13.93 1.84
N PHE A 456 0.45 15.18 1.96
CA PHE A 456 1.21 16.36 1.53
C PHE A 456 2.56 16.51 2.25
N LEU A 457 2.60 16.19 3.54
CA LEU A 457 3.82 16.23 4.34
C LEU A 457 4.62 14.93 4.20
N GLY A 458 3.96 13.78 4.11
CA GLY A 458 4.57 12.45 4.14
C GLY A 458 5.13 11.97 2.81
N ASP A 459 4.56 12.35 1.67
CA ASP A 459 4.93 11.74 0.39
C ASP A 459 6.17 12.37 -0.26
N SER A 460 6.38 12.10 -1.56
CA SER A 460 7.38 12.74 -2.40
C SER A 460 7.33 14.28 -2.29
N PRO A 461 8.47 14.98 -2.41
CA PRO A 461 8.50 16.43 -2.40
C PRO A 461 7.51 17.03 -3.43
N ARG A 462 6.63 17.92 -2.97
CA ARG A 462 5.44 18.34 -3.72
C ARG A 462 5.33 19.86 -3.83
N ILE A 463 4.98 20.32 -5.02
CA ILE A 463 4.65 21.72 -5.33
C ILE A 463 3.20 21.72 -5.83
N ALA A 464 2.26 22.07 -4.95
CA ALA A 464 0.83 22.07 -5.23
C ALA A 464 0.34 23.52 -5.40
N PRO A 465 0.28 24.07 -6.63
CA PRO A 465 -0.43 25.32 -6.84
C PRO A 465 -1.88 25.19 -6.37
N PHE A 466 -2.57 24.10 -6.70
CA PHE A 466 -3.86 23.76 -6.11
C PHE A 466 -4.12 22.27 -6.33
N TRP A 467 -4.00 21.46 -5.29
CA TRP A 467 -4.21 20.02 -5.33
C TRP A 467 -5.63 19.70 -4.93
N ASP A 468 -6.34 18.99 -5.79
CA ASP A 468 -7.73 18.56 -5.64
C ASP A 468 -8.01 17.38 -6.60
N ASP A 469 -9.20 16.77 -6.50
CA ASP A 469 -9.69 15.67 -7.36
C ASP A 469 -10.06 16.17 -8.77
N TYR A 470 -9.08 16.40 -9.65
CA TYR A 470 -9.33 17.03 -10.94
C TYR A 470 -9.58 16.03 -12.06
N ASN A 471 -10.60 16.30 -12.88
CA ASN A 471 -11.00 15.44 -13.99
C ASN A 471 -10.72 16.11 -15.34
N VAL A 472 -9.49 15.97 -15.85
CA VAL A 472 -9.08 16.56 -17.14
C VAL A 472 -9.85 15.93 -18.31
N GLY A 473 -10.20 14.64 -18.22
CA GLY A 473 -10.97 13.92 -19.25
C GLY A 473 -12.39 14.47 -19.45
N ALA A 474 -13.02 15.00 -18.40
CA ALA A 474 -14.37 15.58 -18.45
C ALA A 474 -14.38 17.02 -18.98
N GLY A 475 -13.25 17.71 -18.98
CA GLY A 475 -13.12 19.06 -19.51
C GLY A 475 -11.82 19.77 -19.13
N GLY A 476 -11.54 20.88 -19.81
CA GLY A 476 -10.32 21.65 -19.60
C GLY A 476 -9.13 21.06 -20.35
N ILE A 477 -7.92 21.50 -19.96
CA ILE A 477 -6.66 21.03 -20.53
C ILE A 477 -5.51 21.30 -19.57
N VAL A 478 -4.53 20.40 -19.53
CA VAL A 478 -3.22 20.63 -18.92
C VAL A 478 -2.18 20.82 -20.02
N THR A 479 -1.40 21.90 -19.95
CA THR A 479 -0.34 22.20 -20.92
C THR A 479 0.92 22.70 -20.21
N PHE A 480 2.01 22.81 -20.96
CA PHE A 480 3.26 23.38 -20.45
C PHE A 480 3.95 24.27 -21.49
N ASP A 481 4.80 25.16 -21.02
CA ASP A 481 5.75 25.92 -21.83
C ASP A 481 7.07 26.05 -21.08
N TYR A 482 8.19 26.17 -21.78
CA TYR A 482 9.49 26.33 -21.13
C TYR A 482 10.46 27.19 -21.93
N GLY A 483 11.40 27.76 -21.20
CA GLY A 483 12.59 28.39 -21.75
C GLY A 483 13.84 27.96 -21.01
N LYS A 484 15.00 28.49 -21.42
CA LYS A 484 16.30 28.11 -20.84
C LYS A 484 16.45 28.27 -19.32
N ASN A 485 15.52 28.96 -18.66
CA ASN A 485 15.60 29.30 -17.23
C ASN A 485 14.25 29.19 -16.51
N TRP A 486 13.20 28.66 -17.17
CA TRP A 486 11.89 28.51 -16.56
C TRP A 486 11.09 27.38 -17.23
N LEU A 487 10.20 26.76 -16.47
CA LEU A 487 9.13 25.85 -16.92
C LEU A 487 7.82 26.38 -16.31
N THR A 488 6.76 26.43 -17.10
CA THR A 488 5.40 26.76 -16.65
C THR A 488 4.48 25.61 -17.01
N VAL A 489 3.70 25.15 -16.04
CA VAL A 489 2.62 24.16 -16.21
C VAL A 489 1.30 24.86 -15.92
N ILE A 490 0.28 24.62 -16.74
CA ILE A 490 -0.99 25.34 -16.75
C ILE A 490 -2.11 24.32 -16.74
N TRP A 491 -3.00 24.39 -15.75
CA TRP A 491 -4.31 23.76 -15.75
C TRP A 491 -5.31 24.84 -16.14
N GLU A 492 -6.00 24.67 -17.27
CA GLU A 492 -6.96 25.65 -17.80
C GLU A 492 -8.36 25.05 -17.91
N GLY A 493 -9.27 25.59 -17.10
CA GLY A 493 -10.69 25.23 -17.11
C GLY A 493 -10.98 23.78 -16.71
N VAL A 494 -10.14 23.19 -15.86
CA VAL A 494 -10.26 21.79 -15.44
C VAL A 494 -11.34 21.66 -14.36
N PRO A 495 -12.37 20.81 -14.54
CA PRO A 495 -13.40 20.57 -13.53
C PRO A 495 -12.90 19.60 -12.46
N GLU A 496 -13.52 19.65 -11.28
CA GLU A 496 -13.38 18.62 -10.25
C GLU A 496 -14.13 17.34 -10.68
N TYR A 497 -13.75 16.20 -10.11
CA TYR A 497 -14.43 14.93 -10.27
C TYR A 497 -15.92 15.05 -9.90
N VAL A 498 -16.77 14.22 -10.51
CA VAL A 498 -18.20 14.49 -10.83
C VAL A 498 -18.48 15.61 -11.84
N SER A 499 -17.43 16.10 -12.52
CA SER A 499 -17.45 17.06 -13.63
C SER A 499 -18.10 18.40 -13.29
N THR A 500 -17.73 18.94 -12.13
CA THR A 500 -18.27 20.21 -11.61
C THR A 500 -17.22 21.31 -11.67
N GLY A 501 -17.65 22.55 -11.86
CA GLY A 501 -16.73 23.67 -11.80
C GLY A 501 -15.86 23.87 -13.05
N SER A 502 -14.85 24.72 -12.92
CA SER A 502 -13.85 25.08 -13.93
C SER A 502 -12.74 25.86 -13.23
N ASN A 503 -11.60 25.21 -13.02
CA ASN A 503 -10.47 25.73 -12.28
C ASN A 503 -9.32 26.08 -13.24
N THR A 504 -8.73 27.27 -13.08
CA THR A 504 -7.61 27.74 -13.91
C THR A 504 -6.49 28.28 -13.05
N PHE A 505 -5.32 27.65 -13.11
CA PHE A 505 -4.13 28.06 -12.38
C PHE A 505 -2.87 27.57 -13.07
N SER A 506 -1.72 28.10 -12.65
CA SER A 506 -0.43 27.68 -13.18
C SER A 506 0.67 27.74 -12.14
N VAL A 507 1.70 26.93 -12.35
CA VAL A 507 2.94 26.96 -11.60
C VAL A 507 4.10 27.26 -12.54
N THR A 508 5.01 28.15 -12.14
CA THR A 508 6.25 28.43 -12.85
C THR A 508 7.46 28.14 -11.98
N LEU A 509 8.27 27.16 -12.39
CA LEU A 509 9.59 26.88 -11.82
C LEU A 509 10.64 27.77 -12.49
N LYS A 510 11.48 28.44 -11.69
CA LYS A 510 12.52 29.37 -12.18
C LYS A 510 13.88 28.94 -11.70
N ARG A 511 14.83 28.85 -12.63
CA ARG A 511 16.25 28.59 -12.32
C ARG A 511 16.84 29.59 -11.33
N ALA A 512 16.43 30.86 -11.42
CA ALA A 512 16.95 31.89 -10.55
C ALA A 512 16.41 31.71 -9.12
N ASN A 513 17.30 31.40 -8.18
CA ASN A 513 17.00 31.16 -6.76
C ASN A 513 15.99 30.03 -6.53
N ASN A 514 15.88 29.07 -7.46
CA ASN A 514 14.90 27.98 -7.43
C ASN A 514 13.48 28.49 -7.11
N GLY A 515 13.10 29.62 -7.72
CA GLY A 515 11.85 30.30 -7.40
C GLY A 515 10.64 29.55 -7.96
N ILE A 516 9.55 29.53 -7.19
CA ILE A 516 8.27 28.94 -7.56
C ILE A 516 7.23 30.06 -7.58
N VAL A 517 6.39 30.11 -8.60
CA VAL A 517 5.30 31.10 -8.69
C VAL A 517 4.00 30.39 -9.01
N PHE A 518 2.99 30.61 -8.18
CA PHE A 518 1.61 30.22 -8.45
C PHE A 518 0.85 31.44 -8.98
N ASP A 519 0.11 31.27 -10.06
CA ASP A 519 -0.75 32.28 -10.66
C ASP A 519 -2.15 31.69 -10.81
N TYR A 520 -3.12 32.26 -10.10
CA TYR A 520 -4.49 31.78 -10.05
C TYR A 520 -5.38 32.63 -10.95
N GLY A 521 -6.04 31.96 -11.89
CA GLY A 521 -7.10 32.53 -12.71
C GLY A 521 -8.44 32.49 -12.00
N GLU A 522 -9.49 32.18 -12.76
CA GLU A 522 -10.81 31.91 -12.20
C GLU A 522 -10.82 30.49 -11.62
N MET A 523 -11.21 30.38 -10.35
CA MET A 523 -11.35 29.13 -9.61
C MET A 523 -12.80 28.95 -9.16
N SER A 524 -13.30 27.71 -9.21
CA SER A 524 -14.58 27.30 -8.66
C SER A 524 -14.49 26.34 -7.47
N SER A 525 -13.36 25.63 -7.31
CA SER A 525 -13.08 24.80 -6.11
C SER A 525 -13.26 25.67 -4.88
N VAL A 526 -13.87 25.09 -3.85
CA VAL A 526 -14.05 25.71 -2.54
C VAL A 526 -13.26 25.00 -1.43
N ASP A 527 -12.69 23.85 -1.77
CA ASP A 527 -11.87 22.94 -0.99
C ASP A 527 -10.59 22.58 -1.77
N GLY A 528 -9.65 21.88 -1.13
CA GLY A 528 -8.40 21.44 -1.71
C GLY A 528 -7.16 21.82 -0.87
N LEU A 529 -5.96 21.72 -1.46
CA LEU A 529 -4.71 22.05 -0.79
C LEU A 529 -3.78 22.87 -1.69
N ALA A 530 -3.28 24.01 -1.20
CA ALA A 530 -2.25 24.77 -1.90
C ALA A 530 -0.99 24.91 -1.04
N GLY A 531 0.20 24.76 -1.65
CA GLY A 531 1.45 24.93 -0.92
C GLY A 531 2.68 24.29 -1.55
N VAL A 532 3.75 24.31 -0.77
CA VAL A 532 5.02 23.65 -1.11
C VAL A 532 5.48 22.82 0.09
N SER A 533 5.83 21.55 -0.15
CA SER A 533 6.34 20.60 0.85
C SER A 533 7.61 19.92 0.37
N CYS A 534 8.54 19.70 1.30
CA CYS A 534 9.76 18.93 1.06
C CYS A 534 9.57 17.41 1.16
N GLY A 535 8.37 16.93 1.48
CA GLY A 535 8.07 15.50 1.60
C GLY A 535 8.61 14.83 2.86
N GLY A 536 8.23 13.57 3.08
CA GLY A 536 8.41 12.88 4.36
C GLY A 536 9.86 12.62 4.77
N ALA A 537 10.79 12.68 3.82
CA ALA A 537 12.23 12.65 4.11
C ALA A 537 12.70 13.90 4.89
N VAL A 538 11.95 15.02 4.86
CA VAL A 538 12.38 16.33 5.39
C VAL A 538 11.33 16.98 6.31
N THR A 539 10.04 16.72 6.12
CA THR A 539 8.98 17.21 7.02
C THR A 539 8.97 16.41 8.32
N SER A 540 8.35 16.97 9.36
CA SER A 540 8.10 16.25 10.62
C SER A 540 6.73 15.57 10.65
N GLY A 541 5.81 15.97 9.76
CA GLY A 541 4.39 15.63 9.86
C GLY A 541 3.61 16.52 10.82
N TYR A 542 4.27 17.44 11.55
CA TYR A 542 3.64 18.37 12.51
C TYR A 542 3.64 19.82 12.02
N GLU A 543 3.98 20.06 10.75
CA GLU A 543 3.92 21.38 10.13
C GLU A 543 2.47 21.90 10.13
N THR A 544 2.29 23.13 10.62
CA THR A 544 0.96 23.76 10.71
C THR A 544 0.65 24.61 9.48
N GLU A 545 -0.62 24.64 9.11
CA GLU A 545 -1.15 25.47 8.03
C GLU A 545 -0.86 26.97 8.22
N THR A 546 -0.84 27.68 7.09
CA THR A 546 -0.66 29.13 6.98
C THR A 546 -1.58 29.68 5.92
N ASP A 547 -2.48 30.58 6.30
CA ASP A 547 -3.30 31.39 5.38
C ASP A 547 -2.43 32.04 4.29
N LEU A 548 -2.51 31.52 3.06
CA LEU A 548 -1.69 31.92 1.93
C LEU A 548 -2.21 33.21 1.29
N SER A 549 -3.52 33.47 1.39
CA SER A 549 -4.14 34.68 0.86
C SER A 549 -3.62 35.93 1.58
N ALA A 550 -3.35 35.81 2.88
CA ALA A 550 -2.66 36.83 3.67
C ALA A 550 -1.20 37.09 3.24
N LEU A 551 -0.59 36.16 2.50
CA LEU A 551 0.79 36.27 1.99
C LEU A 551 0.88 36.86 0.58
N THR A 552 -0.25 37.13 -0.06
CA THR A 552 -0.32 37.67 -1.42
C THR A 552 0.50 38.96 -1.56
N GLY A 553 1.33 39.03 -2.60
CA GLY A 553 2.19 40.20 -2.87
C GLY A 553 3.50 40.25 -2.08
N MET A 554 3.73 39.31 -1.15
CA MET A 554 5.03 39.07 -0.52
C MET A 554 5.79 37.94 -1.24
N THR A 555 7.03 37.69 -0.80
CA THR A 555 7.76 36.49 -1.21
C THR A 555 7.86 35.57 -0.01
N ILE A 556 7.22 34.42 -0.11
CA ILE A 556 7.21 33.34 0.87
C ILE A 556 8.60 32.71 0.87
N ASN A 557 9.18 32.59 2.06
CA ASN A 557 10.54 32.13 2.21
C ASN A 557 10.56 30.69 2.73
N LEU A 558 10.91 29.74 1.87
CA LEU A 558 11.01 28.33 2.23
C LEU A 558 12.33 27.95 2.92
N ASN A 559 13.24 28.91 3.16
CA ASN A 559 14.50 28.61 3.85
C ASN A 559 14.25 28.23 5.31
N ASN A 560 14.54 26.98 5.70
CA ASN A 560 14.19 26.35 6.98
C ASN A 560 12.68 26.25 7.25
N ALA A 561 11.84 26.26 6.20
CA ALA A 561 10.42 25.93 6.30
C ALA A 561 10.16 24.71 5.41
N PRO A 562 10.15 23.49 5.97
CA PRO A 562 10.02 22.25 5.21
C PRO A 562 8.67 22.14 4.48
N ALA A 563 7.64 22.80 5.00
CA ALA A 563 6.40 23.03 4.28
C ALA A 563 5.81 24.41 4.59
N VAL A 564 5.12 24.99 3.62
CA VAL A 564 4.21 26.13 3.79
C VAL A 564 2.99 25.86 2.92
N PHE A 565 1.83 25.72 3.53
CA PHE A 565 0.61 25.29 2.86
C PHE A 565 -0.63 25.81 3.57
N GLU A 566 -1.75 25.73 2.88
CA GLU A 566 -3.11 25.97 3.37
C GLU A 566 -3.97 24.81 2.88
N PHE A 567 -4.78 24.26 3.80
CA PHE A 567 -5.79 23.27 3.51
C PHE A 567 -7.14 23.97 3.57
N PHE A 568 -7.96 23.79 2.55
CA PHE A 568 -9.24 24.47 2.36
C PHE A 568 -10.37 23.50 2.71
N GLU A 569 -11.10 23.80 3.79
CA GLU A 569 -12.28 23.03 4.21
C GLU A 569 -13.56 23.83 3.87
N ASP A 570 -14.44 23.26 3.02
CA ASP A 570 -15.80 23.74 2.68
C ASP A 570 -16.07 25.26 2.82
N ASP A 571 -16.05 25.99 1.69
CA ASP A 571 -16.37 27.43 1.54
C ASP A 571 -15.26 28.44 1.98
N ASP A 572 -13.98 28.05 2.04
CA ASP A 572 -12.86 28.94 2.39
C ASP A 572 -11.87 29.24 1.25
N GLY A 573 -12.01 28.61 0.07
CA GLY A 573 -11.19 28.89 -1.11
C GLY A 573 -11.14 30.38 -1.50
N ASP A 574 -9.99 31.03 -1.30
CA ASP A 574 -9.83 32.49 -1.46
C ASP A 574 -8.65 32.92 -2.35
N LEU A 575 -7.99 31.96 -3.01
CA LEU A 575 -6.82 32.20 -3.87
C LEU A 575 -7.15 32.68 -5.29
N SER A 576 -8.44 32.68 -5.68
CA SER A 576 -8.89 33.13 -7.01
C SER A 576 -8.39 34.54 -7.37
N GLY A 577 -7.73 34.68 -8.52
CA GLY A 577 -7.14 35.94 -8.99
C GLY A 577 -5.90 36.43 -8.21
N THR A 578 -5.32 35.60 -7.35
CA THR A 578 -4.11 35.92 -6.57
C THR A 578 -2.83 35.42 -7.25
N MET A 579 -1.67 35.79 -6.69
CA MET A 579 -0.37 35.30 -7.13
C MET A 579 0.55 35.11 -5.92
N LEU A 580 1.07 33.90 -5.77
CA LEU A 580 2.00 33.52 -4.70
C LEU A 580 3.40 33.34 -5.26
N LYS A 581 4.41 33.73 -4.49
CA LYS A 581 5.81 33.66 -4.89
C LYS A 581 6.62 33.05 -3.77
N PHE A 582 7.24 31.92 -4.05
CA PHE A 582 8.15 31.25 -3.13
C PHE A 582 9.58 31.44 -3.63
N ASN A 583 10.50 31.67 -2.70
CA ASN A 583 11.92 31.49 -2.96
C ASN A 583 12.33 30.08 -2.57
N GLY A 584 13.32 29.55 -3.30
CA GLY A 584 13.82 28.19 -3.12
C GLY A 584 14.14 27.82 -1.67
N THR A 585 14.09 26.52 -1.44
CA THR A 585 14.31 25.86 -0.15
C THR A 585 15.79 25.89 0.25
N THR A 586 16.06 25.55 1.51
CA THR A 586 17.42 25.25 1.98
C THR A 586 17.84 23.84 1.62
N ASN A 587 19.14 23.55 1.80
CA ASN A 587 19.57 22.19 2.07
C ASN A 587 19.22 21.87 3.53
N TYR A 588 18.53 20.76 3.72
CA TYR A 588 18.25 20.19 5.03
C TYR A 588 19.40 19.21 5.29
N ASN A 589 20.18 19.50 6.33
CA ASN A 589 21.32 18.72 6.80
C ASN A 589 21.33 18.86 8.33
N ASP A 590 21.84 17.86 9.06
CA ASP A 590 22.01 17.92 10.52
C ASP A 590 22.91 19.09 10.95
N ASN A 591 22.27 20.23 11.22
CA ASN A 591 22.90 21.42 11.76
C ASN A 591 22.41 21.75 13.17
N TRP A 592 21.53 20.92 13.73
CA TRP A 592 21.00 21.12 15.08
C TRP A 592 21.76 20.32 16.12
N ALA A 593 22.13 19.10 15.77
CA ALA A 593 22.85 18.23 16.66
C ALA A 593 24.37 18.38 16.55
N GLU A 594 24.86 18.82 15.37
CA GLU A 594 26.27 19.11 15.05
C GLU A 594 27.20 17.92 15.35
N LYS A 595 27.38 17.02 14.37
CA LYS A 595 28.25 15.83 14.46
C LYS A 595 28.33 15.21 15.85
N ASN A 596 27.18 14.87 16.40
CA ASN A 596 26.96 14.06 17.59
C ASN A 596 27.18 12.56 17.32
N ASP A 597 27.90 12.21 16.25
CA ASP A 597 28.35 10.87 15.77
C ASP A 597 29.10 10.01 16.80
N THR A 598 29.27 10.49 18.04
CA THR A 598 29.93 9.74 19.11
C THR A 598 29.32 10.08 20.48
N PRO A 599 29.35 9.15 21.45
CA PRO A 599 28.84 9.41 22.82
C PRO A 599 29.46 10.64 23.50
N ASN A 600 30.73 10.94 23.22
CA ASN A 600 31.42 12.10 23.82
C ASN A 600 30.93 13.46 23.28
N LYS A 601 30.25 13.46 22.15
CA LYS A 601 29.61 14.62 21.53
C LYS A 601 28.10 14.60 21.69
N ALA A 602 27.57 13.67 22.47
CA ALA A 602 26.14 13.50 22.65
C ALA A 602 25.45 14.79 23.10
N ARG A 603 24.34 15.08 22.46
CA ARG A 603 23.55 16.29 22.67
C ARG A 603 22.73 16.20 23.95
N SER A 604 22.80 17.23 24.79
CA SER A 604 22.11 17.24 26.08
C SER A 604 20.63 17.60 25.92
N LEU A 605 19.75 16.74 26.41
CA LEU A 605 18.29 16.95 26.45
C LEU A 605 17.80 17.07 27.89
N ASN A 606 16.65 17.74 28.08
CA ASN A 606 15.89 17.74 29.34
C ASN A 606 14.59 16.99 29.08
N LEU A 607 14.14 16.17 30.02
CA LEU A 607 12.88 15.44 29.89
C LEU A 607 11.70 16.23 30.50
N PRO A 608 10.48 16.10 29.93
CA PRO A 608 10.18 15.45 28.66
C PRO A 608 10.74 16.25 27.47
N PHE A 609 11.03 15.55 26.36
CA PHE A 609 11.60 16.12 25.15
C PHE A 609 10.82 15.65 23.92
N SER A 610 10.55 16.56 22.97
CA SER A 610 10.10 16.24 21.61
C SER A 610 10.91 17.06 20.61
N SER A 611 11.36 16.43 19.53
CA SER A 611 12.07 17.14 18.45
C SER A 611 11.14 17.80 17.44
N ALA A 612 9.81 17.63 17.54
CA ALA A 612 8.84 18.30 16.68
C ALA A 612 8.94 19.85 16.78
N ASP A 613 9.16 20.36 18.00
CA ASP A 613 9.30 21.80 18.28
C ASP A 613 10.63 22.40 17.81
N VAL A 614 11.51 21.58 17.27
CA VAL A 614 12.87 21.97 16.98
C VAL A 614 12.96 22.59 15.59
N THR A 615 13.33 23.87 15.56
CA THR A 615 13.44 24.68 14.34
C THR A 615 14.59 24.29 13.40
N ARG A 616 15.47 23.38 13.83
CA ARG A 616 16.59 22.83 13.04
C ARG A 616 16.57 21.31 13.22
N PHE A 617 16.52 20.60 12.12
CA PHE A 617 16.02 19.23 12.03
C PHE A 617 16.90 18.20 12.73
N THR A 618 16.27 17.08 13.13
CA THR A 618 16.90 15.82 13.53
C THR A 618 16.92 14.90 12.31
N GLU A 619 18.09 14.42 11.88
CA GLU A 619 18.24 13.77 10.58
C GLU A 619 19.36 12.73 10.65
N ILE A 620 19.16 11.59 9.97
CA ILE A 620 20.23 10.64 9.67
C ILE A 620 20.56 10.76 8.17
N GLU A 621 21.81 11.08 7.85
CA GLU A 621 22.26 11.16 6.46
C GLU A 621 22.33 9.75 5.83
N PRO A 622 21.72 9.50 4.67
CA PRO A 622 21.68 8.18 4.03
C PRO A 622 23.05 7.71 3.50
N THR A 623 24.05 8.60 3.44
CA THR A 623 25.40 8.26 2.98
C THR A 623 26.48 8.75 3.96
N GLY A 624 26.98 7.81 4.78
CA GLY A 624 28.25 7.92 5.49
C GLY A 624 28.12 7.99 7.01
N ALA A 625 28.23 6.82 7.67
CA ALA A 625 28.53 6.67 9.10
C ALA A 625 27.83 7.68 10.04
N ASP A 626 26.53 7.92 9.84
CA ASP A 626 25.79 8.93 10.59
C ASP A 626 24.95 8.30 11.71
N ILE A 627 25.12 8.84 12.91
CA ILE A 627 24.51 8.31 14.14
C ILE A 627 24.35 9.42 15.16
N ASP A 628 23.12 9.63 15.60
CA ASP A 628 22.81 10.72 16.50
C ASP A 628 22.87 10.29 17.96
N TRP A 629 23.88 10.78 18.68
CA TRP A 629 23.96 10.57 20.13
C TRP A 629 23.30 11.69 20.92
N TYR A 630 22.48 11.30 21.89
CA TYR A 630 21.84 12.15 22.88
C TYR A 630 22.25 11.73 24.30
N ARG A 631 22.16 12.67 25.24
CA ARG A 631 22.32 12.40 26.68
C ARG A 631 21.24 13.13 27.47
N PHE A 632 20.70 12.49 28.49
CA PHE A 632 19.70 13.07 29.37
C PHE A 632 19.85 12.52 30.80
N GLN A 633 19.13 13.12 31.74
CA GLN A 633 19.05 12.65 33.12
C GLN A 633 17.66 12.10 33.38
N THR A 634 17.58 10.94 34.03
CA THR A 634 16.34 10.39 34.57
C THR A 634 16.24 10.69 36.06
N GLU A 635 15.02 10.94 36.54
CA GLU A 635 14.68 11.02 37.96
C GLU A 635 14.50 9.64 38.59
N GLY A 636 14.42 8.60 37.74
CA GLY A 636 14.27 7.20 38.15
C GLY A 636 12.84 6.84 38.47
N LEU A 637 11.91 7.33 37.64
CA LEU A 637 10.51 6.94 37.66
C LEU A 637 10.33 5.49 37.17
N ASN A 638 9.10 4.99 37.19
CA ASN A 638 8.84 3.58 36.89
C ASN A 638 9.15 3.21 35.43
N SER A 639 8.97 4.13 34.49
CA SER A 639 9.24 3.92 33.07
C SER A 639 9.99 5.09 32.44
N LEU A 640 10.74 4.78 31.39
CA LEU A 640 11.28 5.71 30.42
C LEU A 640 10.84 5.23 29.04
N ASP A 641 10.05 6.04 28.35
CA ASP A 641 9.63 5.81 26.98
C ASP A 641 10.47 6.68 26.04
N VAL A 642 11.07 6.04 25.05
CA VAL A 642 11.80 6.66 23.93
C VAL A 642 11.09 6.23 22.66
N ASN A 643 10.65 7.19 21.86
CA ASN A 643 9.88 6.94 20.66
C ASN A 643 10.43 7.75 19.49
N ILE A 644 10.59 7.12 18.32
CA ILE A 644 10.67 7.84 17.06
C ILE A 644 9.24 7.98 16.53
N ALA A 645 8.64 9.15 16.75
CA ALA A 645 7.22 9.39 16.54
C ALA A 645 6.82 9.61 15.07
N SER A 646 7.77 10.02 14.23
CA SER A 646 7.57 10.29 12.81
C SER A 646 8.89 10.23 12.06
N GLY A 647 8.86 9.79 10.80
CA GLY A 647 9.99 9.76 9.88
C GLY A 647 9.81 8.73 8.76
N GLN A 648 10.42 8.98 7.59
CA GLN A 648 10.49 8.01 6.49
C GLN A 648 11.84 7.30 6.44
N LEU A 649 12.13 6.56 7.50
CA LEU A 649 13.36 5.78 7.65
C LEU A 649 13.05 4.50 8.41
N ASP A 650 13.89 3.50 8.21
CA ASP A 650 13.93 2.27 9.00
C ASP A 650 14.89 2.53 10.17
N SER A 651 14.34 3.05 11.26
CA SER A 651 15.13 3.61 12.36
C SER A 651 15.66 2.51 13.29
N LEU A 652 16.71 2.81 14.03
CA LEU A 652 17.26 1.93 15.06
C LEU A 652 17.75 2.78 16.22
N ILE A 653 17.26 2.50 17.44
CA ILE A 653 17.66 3.22 18.64
C ILE A 653 18.35 2.31 19.66
N GLY A 654 19.34 2.85 20.37
CA GLY A 654 20.10 2.15 21.41
C GLY A 654 20.25 2.97 22.68
N LEU A 655 19.77 2.45 23.82
CA LEU A 655 19.83 3.10 25.13
C LEU A 655 20.98 2.56 25.97
N PHE A 656 21.78 3.44 26.58
CA PHE A 656 22.98 3.08 27.35
C PHE A 656 23.00 3.71 28.74
N ASP A 657 23.50 2.94 29.71
CA ASP A 657 23.80 3.43 31.06
C ASP A 657 25.02 4.37 31.02
N GLY A 658 24.86 5.63 31.43
CA GLY A 658 25.91 6.62 31.32
C GLY A 658 27.06 6.48 32.33
N ALA A 659 26.94 5.61 33.34
CA ALA A 659 28.01 5.36 34.32
C ALA A 659 28.94 4.22 33.88
N THR A 660 28.39 3.21 33.24
CA THR A 660 29.07 1.96 32.85
C THR A 660 29.34 1.86 31.36
N GLY A 661 28.56 2.57 30.53
CA GLY A 661 28.56 2.44 29.08
C GLY A 661 27.91 1.14 28.58
N ALA A 662 27.18 0.43 29.44
CA ALA A 662 26.48 -0.79 29.05
C ALA A 662 25.22 -0.45 28.24
N LEU A 663 24.99 -1.20 27.15
CA LEU A 663 23.72 -1.20 26.41
C LEU A 663 22.63 -1.78 27.32
N ILE A 664 21.51 -1.06 27.43
CA ILE A 664 20.34 -1.42 28.24
C ILE A 664 19.29 -2.07 27.35
N ALA A 665 18.96 -1.40 26.26
CA ALA A 665 17.93 -1.81 25.30
C ALA A 665 18.30 -1.26 23.92
N GLN A 666 17.83 -1.96 22.89
CA GLN A 666 17.97 -1.59 21.49
C GLN A 666 16.71 -2.08 20.78
N ASP A 667 16.25 -1.31 19.81
CA ASP A 667 15.00 -1.56 19.11
C ASP A 667 15.06 -0.92 17.71
N ASP A 668 14.57 -1.62 16.69
CA ASP A 668 14.40 -1.17 15.29
C ASP A 668 12.93 -0.88 14.94
N ASP A 669 12.02 -1.81 15.23
CA ASP A 669 10.62 -1.74 14.76
C ASP A 669 9.56 -1.77 15.89
N GLY A 670 9.91 -1.36 17.10
CA GLY A 670 8.98 -1.37 18.25
C GLY A 670 7.97 -0.22 18.28
N GLY A 671 8.08 0.75 17.36
CA GLY A 671 7.23 1.93 17.22
C GLY A 671 6.23 1.85 16.06
N SER A 672 5.77 3.00 15.55
CA SER A 672 4.82 3.05 14.43
C SER A 672 5.53 2.76 13.11
N GLY A 673 4.98 1.86 12.28
CA GLY A 673 5.63 1.45 11.03
C GLY A 673 6.98 0.79 11.26
N LEU A 674 8.03 1.27 10.58
CA LEU A 674 9.43 0.82 10.73
C LEU A 674 10.24 1.71 11.69
N LEU A 675 9.54 2.38 12.60
CA LEU A 675 10.16 3.29 13.56
C LEU A 675 10.39 2.59 14.89
N SER A 676 11.41 3.03 15.62
CA SER A 676 11.82 2.36 16.85
C SER A 676 11.19 2.95 18.10
N ARG A 677 10.98 2.10 19.10
CA ARG A 677 10.51 2.49 20.43
C ARG A 677 11.16 1.64 21.52
N ILE A 678 11.65 2.29 22.58
CA ILE A 678 12.13 1.62 23.79
C ILE A 678 11.24 2.06 24.97
N SER A 679 10.64 1.08 25.65
CA SER A 679 10.04 1.27 26.98
C SER A 679 10.89 0.56 28.04
N ALA A 680 11.63 1.33 28.83
CA ALA A 680 12.55 0.82 29.85
C ALA A 680 11.98 0.98 31.26
N ILE A 681 11.84 -0.12 32.00
CA ILE A 681 11.21 -0.13 33.33
C ILE A 681 12.26 -0.10 34.44
N GLY A 682 12.02 0.72 35.47
CA GLY A 682 12.76 0.71 36.72
C GLY A 682 14.21 1.17 36.61
N LEU A 683 14.51 2.08 35.66
CA LEU A 683 15.83 2.65 35.51
C LEU A 683 16.20 3.51 36.73
N PRO A 684 17.36 3.30 37.37
CA PRO A 684 17.79 4.18 38.45
C PRO A 684 17.98 5.63 37.97
N ALA A 685 17.74 6.59 38.87
CA ALA A 685 18.06 7.99 38.64
C ALA A 685 19.55 8.13 38.22
N GLY A 686 19.81 8.74 37.07
CA GLY A 686 21.15 8.70 36.49
C GLY A 686 21.26 9.45 35.17
N THR A 687 22.46 9.40 34.58
CA THR A 687 22.68 9.89 33.21
C THR A 687 22.61 8.72 32.25
N TYR A 688 21.91 8.90 31.14
CA TYR A 688 21.78 7.91 30.08
C TYR A 688 22.17 8.51 28.73
N TYR A 689 22.57 7.65 27.81
CA TYR A 689 22.86 8.01 26.43
C TYR A 689 21.91 7.25 25.51
N LEU A 690 21.42 7.93 24.49
CA LEU A 690 20.62 7.33 23.42
C LEU A 690 21.38 7.51 22.11
N ALA A 691 21.49 6.45 21.34
CA ALA A 691 21.91 6.49 19.94
C ALA A 691 20.68 6.34 19.06
N VAL A 692 20.58 7.14 17.99
CA VAL A 692 19.59 7.02 16.92
C VAL A 692 20.35 6.82 15.61
N THR A 693 20.00 5.78 14.85
CA THR A 693 20.57 5.46 13.53
C THR A 693 19.51 4.72 12.72
N THR A 694 19.92 3.97 11.69
CA THR A 694 19.02 3.19 10.83
C THR A 694 19.45 1.73 10.73
N TYR A 695 18.49 0.82 10.53
CA TYR A 695 18.77 -0.60 10.30
C TYR A 695 19.59 -0.78 9.00
N PRO A 696 20.49 -1.79 8.89
CA PRO A 696 20.85 -2.81 9.88
C PRO A 696 22.05 -2.44 10.76
N ASP A 697 22.20 -1.19 11.21
CA ASP A 697 23.34 -0.77 12.04
C ASP A 697 23.28 -1.28 13.49
N LEU A 698 23.12 -2.59 13.67
CA LEU A 698 23.11 -3.26 14.98
C LEU A 698 24.42 -3.03 15.78
N GLY A 699 25.48 -2.59 15.10
CA GLY A 699 26.75 -2.18 15.71
C GLY A 699 26.77 -0.76 16.28
N LEU A 700 25.76 0.07 15.97
CA LEU A 700 25.64 1.49 16.36
C LEU A 700 26.90 2.29 15.95
N THR A 701 27.27 2.14 14.68
CA THR A 701 28.42 2.76 14.01
C THR A 701 28.06 3.83 12.98
N GLY A 702 26.77 3.99 12.67
CA GLY A 702 26.20 4.84 11.65
C GLY A 702 26.13 4.23 10.24
N GLU A 703 26.32 2.91 10.12
CA GLU A 703 26.37 2.20 8.82
C GLU A 703 24.99 1.65 8.38
N GLY A 704 23.91 2.35 8.74
CA GLY A 704 22.55 1.98 8.40
C GLY A 704 22.23 2.18 6.92
N GLY A 705 21.15 1.56 6.46
CA GLY A 705 20.76 1.50 5.04
C GLY A 705 19.80 2.60 4.58
N SER A 706 19.22 3.37 5.51
CA SER A 706 18.26 4.44 5.23
C SER A 706 18.68 5.77 5.87
N GLY A 707 17.96 6.84 5.57
CA GLY A 707 18.20 8.18 6.12
C GLY A 707 17.03 9.12 5.87
N GLY A 708 17.01 10.25 6.57
CA GLY A 708 15.93 11.24 6.54
C GLY A 708 15.70 11.90 7.91
N ARG A 709 14.76 12.84 7.96
CA ARG A 709 14.31 13.48 9.20
C ARG A 709 13.54 12.48 10.06
N TYR A 710 13.74 12.55 11.36
CA TYR A 710 12.95 11.82 12.34
C TYR A 710 12.46 12.75 13.46
N VAL A 711 11.38 12.38 14.16
CA VAL A 711 10.89 13.07 15.36
C VAL A 711 11.15 12.20 16.58
N LEU A 712 12.03 12.66 17.48
CA LEU A 712 12.38 11.95 18.71
C LEU A 712 11.60 12.49 19.89
N GLU A 713 10.93 11.59 20.61
CA GLU A 713 10.24 11.86 21.86
C GLU A 713 10.83 11.03 22.99
N ILE A 714 11.05 11.68 24.14
CA ILE A 714 11.53 11.01 25.35
C ILE A 714 10.78 11.54 26.56
N ALA A 715 10.15 10.63 27.30
CA ALA A 715 9.45 10.94 28.54
C ALA A 715 9.72 9.88 29.61
N GLU A 716 9.81 10.30 30.87
CA GLU A 716 9.76 9.38 32.00
C GLU A 716 8.44 9.57 32.75
N SER A 717 7.85 8.46 33.20
CA SER A 717 6.57 8.50 33.91
C SER A 717 6.52 7.44 35.02
N ASN A 718 5.54 7.58 35.91
CA ASN A 718 5.21 6.50 36.86
C ASN A 718 4.24 5.48 36.26
N ALA A 719 3.75 5.74 35.04
CA ALA A 719 2.91 4.82 34.29
C ALA A 719 3.77 3.73 33.66
N ILE A 720 3.32 2.49 33.72
CA ILE A 720 3.97 1.33 33.12
C ILE A 720 3.18 0.98 31.87
N SER A 721 3.80 1.02 30.70
CA SER A 721 3.12 0.65 29.45
C SER A 721 2.70 -0.82 29.49
N VAL A 722 1.50 -1.09 28.98
CA VAL A 722 0.91 -2.40 28.82
C VAL A 722 0.86 -2.68 27.33
N SER A 723 1.60 -3.70 26.87
CA SER A 723 1.54 -4.15 25.49
C SER A 723 0.30 -5.01 25.31
N LEU A 724 -0.59 -4.59 24.42
CA LEU A 724 -1.79 -5.31 24.02
C LEU A 724 -1.80 -5.36 22.49
N GLY A 725 -2.06 -6.55 21.94
CA GLY A 725 -2.46 -6.67 20.54
C GLY A 725 -3.92 -6.26 20.34
N ASP A 726 -4.40 -6.52 19.13
CA ASP A 726 -5.82 -6.47 18.80
C ASP A 726 -6.52 -7.65 19.47
N ASP A 727 -7.73 -7.45 20.01
CA ASP A 727 -8.46 -8.47 20.76
C ASP A 727 -7.63 -9.22 21.81
N ASP A 728 -6.89 -8.48 22.64
CA ASP A 728 -5.95 -9.03 23.62
C ASP A 728 -6.30 -8.63 25.06
N SER A 729 -5.75 -9.36 26.03
CA SER A 729 -5.98 -9.12 27.44
C SER A 729 -4.75 -9.43 28.29
N VAL A 730 -4.42 -8.52 29.21
CA VAL A 730 -3.29 -8.66 30.13
C VAL A 730 -3.75 -8.59 31.59
N GLU A 731 -3.36 -9.58 32.39
CA GLU A 731 -3.59 -9.58 33.84
C GLU A 731 -2.56 -8.72 34.58
N ILE A 732 -3.03 -7.72 35.32
CA ILE A 732 -2.19 -6.80 36.09
C ILE A 732 -2.45 -6.96 37.59
N PRO A 733 -1.41 -7.25 38.41
CA PRO A 733 -1.54 -7.27 39.87
C PRO A 733 -1.86 -5.87 40.42
N LEU A 734 -2.93 -5.75 41.22
CA LEU A 734 -3.38 -4.47 41.79
C LEU A 734 -2.45 -3.95 42.90
N GLY A 735 -1.77 -4.86 43.62
CA GLY A 735 -0.96 -4.51 44.80
C GLY A 735 -1.79 -4.22 46.07
N PHE A 736 -3.12 -4.20 45.96
CA PHE A 736 -4.09 -4.12 47.04
C PHE A 736 -5.27 -5.07 46.77
N SER A 737 -6.22 -5.15 47.70
CA SER A 737 -7.44 -5.95 47.54
C SER A 737 -8.58 -5.01 47.13
N PHE A 738 -9.06 -5.11 45.89
CA PHE A 738 -10.17 -4.31 45.37
C PHE A 738 -11.53 -5.02 45.62
N PRO A 739 -12.41 -4.48 46.48
CA PRO A 739 -13.77 -4.99 46.66
C PRO A 739 -14.66 -4.59 45.48
N PHE A 740 -15.25 -5.57 44.78
CA PHE A 740 -16.14 -5.31 43.65
C PHE A 740 -17.22 -6.39 43.54
N ASN A 741 -18.48 -5.95 43.47
CA ASN A 741 -19.67 -6.80 43.30
C ASN A 741 -19.70 -8.07 44.20
N GLY A 742 -19.42 -7.88 45.49
CA GLY A 742 -19.47 -8.94 46.50
C GLY A 742 -18.25 -9.86 46.56
N ALA A 743 -17.24 -9.65 45.70
CA ALA A 743 -15.97 -10.35 45.72
C ALA A 743 -14.79 -9.41 46.04
N SER A 744 -13.59 -9.95 46.16
CA SER A 744 -12.35 -9.19 46.35
C SER A 744 -11.27 -9.69 45.41
N TYR A 745 -10.71 -8.78 44.62
CA TYR A 745 -9.75 -9.07 43.55
C TYR A 745 -8.36 -8.54 43.92
N GLY A 746 -7.33 -9.32 43.60
CA GLY A 746 -5.92 -8.92 43.74
C GLY A 746 -5.25 -8.55 42.42
N SER A 747 -5.96 -8.73 41.32
CA SER A 747 -5.57 -8.44 39.93
C SER A 747 -6.79 -7.97 39.15
N VAL A 748 -6.54 -7.33 38.02
CA VAL A 748 -7.53 -6.92 37.01
C VAL A 748 -7.02 -7.32 35.64
N PHE A 749 -7.91 -7.70 34.73
CA PHE A 749 -7.56 -7.88 33.32
C PHE A 749 -7.85 -6.57 32.60
N VAL A 750 -6.85 -6.04 31.90
CA VAL A 750 -7.00 -4.91 30.99
C VAL A 750 -7.15 -5.47 29.59
N ASN A 751 -8.26 -5.19 28.93
CA ASN A 751 -8.60 -5.70 27.60
C ASN A 751 -8.36 -4.59 26.56
N SER A 752 -7.83 -4.95 25.38
CA SER A 752 -7.56 -4.01 24.27
C SER A 752 -8.77 -3.15 23.93
N ASN A 753 -9.94 -3.78 23.97
CA ASN A 753 -11.26 -3.26 23.59
C ASN A 753 -11.87 -2.36 24.68
N GLY A 754 -11.03 -1.57 25.35
CA GLY A 754 -11.42 -0.49 26.27
C GLY A 754 -12.21 -0.91 27.52
N SER A 755 -12.04 -2.14 28.01
CA SER A 755 -12.71 -2.65 29.21
C SER A 755 -11.78 -3.28 30.24
N LEU A 756 -12.24 -3.32 31.49
CA LEU A 756 -11.59 -4.01 32.61
C LEU A 756 -12.49 -5.13 33.13
N THR A 757 -11.98 -6.36 33.13
CA THR A 757 -12.71 -7.54 33.63
C THR A 757 -12.05 -8.12 34.88
N PHE A 758 -12.87 -8.76 35.72
CA PHE A 758 -12.42 -9.34 36.98
C PHE A 758 -12.61 -10.86 37.00
N GLY A 759 -11.52 -11.60 37.19
CA GLY A 759 -11.50 -13.06 37.28
C GLY A 759 -11.16 -13.80 35.99
N GLY A 760 -11.09 -13.09 34.85
CA GLY A 760 -10.63 -13.59 33.56
C GLY A 760 -10.48 -12.43 32.57
N GLY A 761 -9.67 -12.64 31.53
CA GLY A 761 -9.54 -11.71 30.41
C GLY A 761 -10.70 -11.84 29.44
N ASP A 762 -10.89 -10.81 28.62
CA ASP A 762 -11.86 -10.78 27.55
C ASP A 762 -11.23 -10.20 26.28
N THR A 763 -11.56 -10.79 25.14
CA THR A 763 -11.04 -10.46 23.81
C THR A 763 -12.18 -10.15 22.84
N ASP A 764 -13.41 -9.98 23.33
CA ASP A 764 -14.56 -9.66 22.49
C ASP A 764 -14.56 -8.17 22.13
N PHE A 765 -14.54 -7.87 20.83
CA PHE A 765 -14.61 -6.50 20.31
C PHE A 765 -16.04 -5.98 20.20
N SER A 766 -17.03 -6.87 20.10
CA SER A 766 -18.41 -6.46 19.84
C SER A 766 -19.15 -6.18 21.14
N GLU A 767 -19.42 -4.90 21.40
CA GLU A 767 -20.13 -4.49 22.58
C GLU A 767 -21.61 -4.90 22.53
N SER A 768 -22.10 -5.43 23.65
CA SER A 768 -23.44 -6.00 23.71
C SER A 768 -23.95 -5.95 25.11
N VAL A 769 -25.14 -5.35 25.28
CA VAL A 769 -25.85 -5.32 26.56
C VAL A 769 -26.08 -6.75 27.07
N SER A 770 -26.31 -7.70 26.16
CA SER A 770 -26.60 -9.07 26.55
C SER A 770 -25.39 -9.77 27.17
N GLU A 771 -24.19 -9.60 26.58
CA GLU A 771 -22.94 -10.10 27.13
C GLU A 771 -22.51 -9.32 28.37
N PHE A 772 -22.64 -7.99 28.35
CA PHE A 772 -22.37 -7.13 29.50
C PHE A 772 -23.14 -7.56 30.76
N LEU A 773 -24.38 -8.05 30.61
CA LEU A 773 -25.19 -8.56 31.72
C LEU A 773 -24.88 -10.03 32.07
N ALA A 774 -24.49 -10.85 31.10
CA ALA A 774 -24.36 -12.30 31.26
C ALA A 774 -22.99 -12.75 31.75
N GLU A 775 -21.93 -12.01 31.44
CA GLU A 775 -20.55 -12.51 31.50
C GLU A 775 -19.79 -12.12 32.78
N LEU A 776 -18.51 -11.80 32.67
CA LEU A 776 -17.64 -11.46 33.80
C LEU A 776 -18.06 -10.12 34.43
N PRO A 777 -17.81 -9.91 35.73
CA PRO A 777 -17.89 -8.58 36.32
C PRO A 777 -16.94 -7.64 35.56
N ARG A 778 -17.47 -6.52 35.07
CA ARG A 778 -16.78 -5.62 34.14
C ARG A 778 -16.96 -4.15 34.54
N ILE A 779 -15.90 -3.37 34.37
CA ILE A 779 -15.94 -1.90 34.29
C ILE A 779 -15.54 -1.57 32.84
N ALA A 780 -16.44 -1.02 32.05
CA ALA A 780 -16.20 -0.64 30.66
C ALA A 780 -16.27 0.89 30.56
N PRO A 781 -15.15 1.62 30.53
CA PRO A 781 -15.17 3.02 30.16
C PRO A 781 -15.68 3.22 28.73
N LEU A 782 -15.20 2.40 27.80
CA LEU A 782 -15.56 2.46 26.40
C LEU A 782 -15.31 1.07 25.82
N TRP A 783 -16.27 0.17 25.95
CA TRP A 783 -16.17 -1.13 25.29
C TRP A 783 -16.61 -0.99 23.84
N ASP A 784 -15.66 -1.20 22.95
CA ASP A 784 -15.75 -1.12 21.50
C ASP A 784 -14.51 -1.81 20.89
N ASP A 785 -14.43 -1.91 19.57
CA ASP A 785 -13.35 -2.51 18.78
C ASP A 785 -12.08 -1.61 18.75
N LEU A 786 -11.48 -1.38 19.93
CA LEU A 786 -10.28 -0.57 20.10
C LEU A 786 -9.00 -1.37 19.84
N SER A 787 -8.05 -0.76 19.11
CA SER A 787 -6.83 -1.42 18.64
C SER A 787 -5.55 -0.68 19.07
N PRO A 788 -5.02 -0.95 20.28
CA PRO A 788 -3.79 -0.32 20.78
C PRO A 788 -2.53 -0.63 19.98
N ASN A 789 -2.53 -1.69 19.16
CA ASN A 789 -1.44 -2.05 18.24
C ASN A 789 -1.43 -1.17 16.98
N ASN A 790 -2.54 -0.53 16.61
CA ASN A 790 -2.61 0.36 15.45
C ASN A 790 -2.05 1.75 15.77
N ALA A 791 -2.41 2.32 16.92
CA ALA A 791 -1.84 3.57 17.44
C ALA A 791 -2.15 3.77 18.94
N GLY A 792 -1.62 4.85 19.52
CA GLY A 792 -1.88 5.23 20.91
C GLY A 792 -1.10 4.40 21.93
N SER A 793 -1.57 4.37 23.17
CA SER A 793 -0.97 3.54 24.21
C SER A 793 -1.93 3.18 25.34
N VAL A 794 -1.67 2.01 25.95
CA VAL A 794 -2.28 1.60 27.22
C VAL A 794 -1.19 1.58 28.29
N SER A 795 -1.48 2.15 29.46
CA SER A 795 -0.52 2.19 30.58
C SER A 795 -1.19 2.10 31.95
N VAL A 796 -0.43 1.75 32.97
CA VAL A 796 -0.90 1.66 34.37
C VAL A 796 -0.03 2.42 35.35
N GLU A 797 -0.64 3.26 36.17
CA GLU A 797 -0.01 3.91 37.31
C GLU A 797 -0.36 3.18 38.60
N LEU A 798 0.66 2.75 39.35
CA LEU A 798 0.50 2.08 40.64
C LEU A 798 0.67 3.07 41.79
N GLY A 799 -0.37 3.22 42.61
CA GLY A 799 -0.38 4.01 43.84
C GLY A 799 -0.42 3.15 45.11
N SER A 800 -0.29 3.79 46.27
CA SER A 800 -0.46 3.12 47.55
C SER A 800 -1.96 2.96 47.87
N GLY A 801 -2.55 1.85 47.45
CA GLY A 801 -3.98 1.56 47.66
C GLY A 801 -4.88 2.05 46.53
N GLU A 802 -4.30 2.42 45.39
CA GLU A 802 -5.01 2.76 44.17
C GLU A 802 -4.20 2.34 42.93
N MET A 803 -4.88 2.15 41.80
CA MET A 803 -4.29 1.91 40.48
C MET A 803 -5.07 2.70 39.45
N THR A 804 -4.38 3.36 38.52
CA THR A 804 -5.00 4.01 37.36
C THR A 804 -4.60 3.29 36.09
N VAL A 805 -5.58 2.85 35.29
CA VAL A 805 -5.39 2.32 33.93
C VAL A 805 -5.71 3.44 32.94
N ILE A 806 -4.83 3.69 31.97
CA ILE A 806 -4.91 4.82 31.04
C ILE A 806 -4.88 4.28 29.63
N PHE A 807 -5.92 4.60 28.85
CA PHE A 807 -5.94 4.49 27.39
C PHE A 807 -5.72 5.90 26.86
N ASP A 808 -4.67 6.10 26.07
CA ASP A 808 -4.33 7.41 25.51
C ASP A 808 -4.22 7.35 23.99
N SER A 809 -5.11 8.09 23.33
CA SER A 809 -5.20 8.22 21.88
C SER A 809 -5.27 6.87 21.15
N VAL A 810 -5.96 5.88 21.75
CA VAL A 810 -6.13 4.53 21.19
C VAL A 810 -7.22 4.57 20.13
N PRO A 811 -6.93 4.15 18.88
CA PRO A 811 -7.92 4.14 17.82
C PRO A 811 -8.85 2.93 17.87
N GLU A 812 -9.93 2.98 17.10
CA GLU A 812 -10.70 1.79 16.74
C GLU A 812 -9.94 0.99 15.66
N PHE A 813 -10.24 -0.29 15.49
CA PHE A 813 -9.56 -1.15 14.52
C PHE A 813 -9.75 -0.66 13.07
N ILE A 814 -10.97 -0.24 12.72
CA ILE A 814 -11.36 0.20 11.35
C ILE A 814 -11.45 1.74 11.23
N SER A 815 -11.33 2.50 12.34
CA SER A 815 -11.53 3.95 12.39
C SER A 815 -10.26 4.70 12.83
N THR A 816 -10.01 5.90 12.29
CA THR A 816 -8.81 6.71 12.62
C THR A 816 -9.01 7.64 13.83
N GLY A 817 -10.16 7.56 14.51
CA GLY A 817 -10.46 8.41 15.65
C GLY A 817 -9.63 8.01 16.88
N ALA A 818 -9.07 8.97 17.61
CA ALA A 818 -8.30 8.70 18.84
C ALA A 818 -9.15 8.80 20.12
N ASN A 819 -9.11 7.76 20.96
CA ASN A 819 -9.86 7.69 22.22
C ASN A 819 -8.94 7.73 23.45
N THR A 820 -9.17 8.69 24.34
CA THR A 820 -8.44 8.85 25.61
C THR A 820 -9.40 8.77 26.79
N PHE A 821 -9.15 7.84 27.71
CA PHE A 821 -9.88 7.69 28.98
C PHE A 821 -9.04 6.94 30.01
N MET A 822 -9.38 7.06 31.29
CA MET A 822 -8.70 6.36 32.37
C MET A 822 -9.62 5.90 33.49
N VAL A 823 -9.25 4.81 34.15
CA VAL A 823 -9.97 4.21 35.28
C VAL A 823 -9.08 4.15 36.51
N THR A 824 -9.47 4.82 37.58
CA THR A 824 -8.78 4.74 38.87
C THR A 824 -9.53 3.84 39.84
N LEU A 825 -8.98 2.68 40.18
CA LEU A 825 -9.50 1.71 41.17
C LEU A 825 -8.89 1.98 42.56
N ARG A 826 -9.67 1.89 43.65
CA ARG A 826 -9.21 2.19 45.02
C ARG A 826 -9.52 1.07 46.02
N ASP A 827 -8.72 0.95 47.08
CA ASP A 827 -8.81 -0.15 48.07
C ASP A 827 -10.10 -0.20 48.90
N ASP A 828 -10.90 0.87 48.86
CA ASP A 828 -12.22 0.92 49.47
C ASP A 828 -13.36 0.40 48.55
N GLY A 829 -13.05 0.09 47.30
CA GLY A 829 -13.98 -0.39 46.27
C GLY A 829 -14.60 0.72 45.44
N SER A 830 -14.24 1.99 45.68
CA SER A 830 -14.59 3.09 44.79
C SER A 830 -13.73 3.05 43.53
N PHE A 831 -14.27 3.60 42.45
CA PHE A 831 -13.50 3.86 41.24
C PHE A 831 -14.00 5.10 40.52
N THR A 832 -13.12 5.69 39.71
CA THR A 832 -13.44 6.86 38.88
C THR A 832 -13.13 6.53 37.43
N ILE A 833 -14.00 6.91 36.50
CA ILE A 833 -13.70 6.94 35.06
C ILE A 833 -13.55 8.40 34.65
N GLU A 834 -12.43 8.76 34.04
CA GLU A 834 -12.16 10.11 33.53
C GLU A 834 -11.98 10.03 32.01
N TYR A 835 -12.78 10.79 31.26
CA TYR A 835 -12.71 10.83 29.80
C TYR A 835 -11.94 12.07 29.33
N GLY A 836 -11.00 11.85 28.42
CA GLY A 836 -10.33 12.88 27.64
C GLY A 836 -11.12 13.22 26.38
N ALA A 837 -10.41 13.35 25.25
CA ALA A 837 -11.03 13.37 23.94
C ALA A 837 -11.42 11.93 23.55
N VAL A 838 -12.66 11.74 23.13
CA VAL A 838 -13.18 10.46 22.63
C VAL A 838 -13.84 10.73 21.29
N SER A 839 -13.37 10.05 20.26
CA SER A 839 -13.87 10.16 18.88
C SER A 839 -14.87 9.07 18.53
N ALA A 840 -14.84 7.94 19.25
CA ALA A 840 -15.74 6.82 19.04
C ALA A 840 -17.19 7.32 19.06
N THR A 841 -17.94 6.96 18.02
CA THR A 841 -19.32 7.38 17.85
C THR A 841 -20.31 6.42 18.49
N ASP A 842 -19.87 5.20 18.75
CA ASP A 842 -20.59 4.09 19.36
C ASP A 842 -19.74 3.41 20.44
N GLY A 843 -20.33 2.43 21.12
CA GLY A 843 -19.71 1.73 22.23
C GLY A 843 -20.60 1.66 23.48
N LEU A 844 -20.12 0.87 24.44
CA LEU A 844 -20.80 0.64 25.73
C LEU A 844 -19.94 1.15 26.88
N ALA A 845 -20.49 2.09 27.65
CA ALA A 845 -19.88 2.61 28.87
C ALA A 845 -20.69 2.17 30.11
N GLY A 846 -20.02 1.71 31.17
CA GLY A 846 -20.69 1.38 32.42
C GLY A 846 -19.98 0.37 33.33
N VAL A 847 -20.76 -0.15 34.27
CA VAL A 847 -20.34 -1.18 35.23
C VAL A 847 -21.40 -2.27 35.34
N THR A 848 -20.98 -3.53 35.53
CA THR A 848 -21.85 -4.69 35.68
C THR A 848 -21.34 -5.69 36.72
N GLU A 849 -22.27 -6.35 37.39
CA GLU A 849 -21.98 -7.51 38.25
C GLU A 849 -21.66 -8.76 37.41
N GLY A 850 -22.10 -8.80 36.16
CA GLY A 850 -22.04 -9.99 35.31
C GLY A 850 -22.88 -11.16 35.85
N GLY A 851 -22.69 -12.35 35.29
CA GLY A 851 -23.27 -13.59 35.81
C GLY A 851 -24.78 -13.72 35.61
N GLY A 852 -25.35 -13.04 34.61
CA GLY A 852 -26.76 -13.11 34.25
C GLY A 852 -27.65 -12.21 35.11
N VAL A 853 -27.15 -11.02 35.46
CA VAL A 853 -27.94 -10.00 36.16
C VAL A 853 -29.13 -9.52 35.33
N ALA A 854 -30.16 -9.02 36.03
CA ALA A 854 -31.31 -8.46 35.36
C ALA A 854 -30.96 -7.08 34.79
N ASP A 855 -31.38 -6.85 33.55
CA ASP A 855 -31.22 -5.57 32.86
C ASP A 855 -31.92 -4.42 33.62
N PRO A 856 -31.18 -3.42 34.13
CA PRO A 856 -31.76 -2.23 34.74
C PRO A 856 -32.30 -1.21 33.71
N GLY A 857 -31.97 -1.37 32.43
CA GLY A 857 -32.12 -0.39 31.37
C GLY A 857 -30.98 0.63 31.35
N GLU A 858 -30.78 1.25 30.19
CA GLU A 858 -29.79 2.29 29.97
C GLU A 858 -29.98 3.50 30.90
N THR A 859 -28.86 4.10 31.29
CA THR A 859 -28.77 5.32 32.07
C THR A 859 -27.83 6.27 31.35
N ASP A 860 -28.33 7.43 30.94
CA ASP A 860 -27.51 8.57 30.48
C ASP A 860 -26.48 8.92 31.57
N LEU A 861 -25.22 8.58 31.31
CA LEU A 861 -24.12 8.72 32.27
C LEU A 861 -23.63 10.16 32.36
N SER A 862 -23.75 10.95 31.30
CA SER A 862 -23.36 12.37 31.31
C SER A 862 -24.28 13.22 32.20
N ALA A 863 -25.54 12.82 32.32
CA ALA A 863 -26.53 13.44 33.20
C ALA A 863 -26.65 12.75 34.56
N ALA A 864 -25.90 11.67 34.80
CA ALA A 864 -26.02 10.88 36.01
C ALA A 864 -25.54 11.64 37.27
N GLY A 865 -26.21 11.35 38.39
CA GLY A 865 -25.84 11.85 39.70
C GLY A 865 -24.77 10.98 40.37
N ALA A 866 -24.94 10.71 41.67
CA ALA A 866 -24.07 9.74 42.35
C ALA A 866 -24.26 8.33 41.78
N LEU A 867 -23.17 7.73 41.29
CA LEU A 867 -23.14 6.38 40.74
C LEU A 867 -22.66 5.37 41.80
N SER A 868 -23.24 4.17 41.74
CA SER A 868 -22.93 3.09 42.66
C SER A 868 -21.87 2.19 42.06
N ALA A 869 -20.78 1.92 42.79
CA ALA A 869 -19.76 0.95 42.40
C ALA A 869 -20.25 -0.51 42.45
N SER A 870 -21.44 -0.73 43.04
CA SER A 870 -22.13 -2.02 43.07
C SER A 870 -23.35 -2.02 42.15
N GLY A 871 -23.63 -3.16 41.53
CA GLY A 871 -24.78 -3.33 40.65
C GLY A 871 -24.44 -3.10 39.19
N THR A 872 -25.48 -2.92 38.38
CA THR A 872 -25.34 -2.65 36.95
C THR A 872 -25.86 -1.26 36.61
N THR A 873 -25.07 -0.48 35.87
CA THR A 873 -25.44 0.81 35.30
C THR A 873 -24.62 1.00 34.04
N TYR A 874 -25.26 1.23 32.91
CA TYR A 874 -24.58 1.36 31.62
C TYR A 874 -25.33 2.31 30.70
N GLU A 875 -24.63 2.77 29.68
CA GLU A 875 -25.10 3.51 28.52
C GLU A 875 -24.53 2.81 27.28
N LEU A 876 -25.39 2.53 26.32
CA LEU A 876 -25.01 2.11 24.98
C LEU A 876 -25.36 3.28 24.05
N PHE A 877 -24.39 3.81 23.32
CA PHE A 877 -24.62 4.94 22.42
C PHE A 877 -24.31 4.55 20.98
N THR A 878 -25.01 5.17 20.04
CA THR A 878 -24.87 4.92 18.59
C THR A 878 -25.04 6.25 17.83
N GLY A 879 -23.96 7.03 17.77
CA GLY A 879 -23.84 8.31 17.08
C GLY A 879 -24.02 9.57 17.95
N ASP A 880 -24.23 9.44 19.26
CA ASP A 880 -24.49 10.56 20.18
C ASP A 880 -23.75 10.50 21.53
N GLN A 881 -22.50 10.03 21.51
CA GLN A 881 -21.60 10.08 22.67
C GLN A 881 -21.42 11.52 23.20
N ASP A 882 -21.54 11.70 24.52
CA ASP A 882 -21.31 12.99 25.18
C ASP A 882 -20.40 12.88 26.43
N LEU A 883 -19.66 11.79 26.55
CA LEU A 883 -18.76 11.51 27.69
C LEU A 883 -17.41 12.23 27.59
N SER A 884 -17.05 12.81 26.44
CA SER A 884 -15.80 13.59 26.28
C SER A 884 -15.66 14.69 27.35
N GLY A 885 -14.57 14.65 28.13
CA GLY A 885 -14.30 15.60 29.23
C GLY A 885 -15.12 15.36 30.52
N ILE A 886 -15.86 14.26 30.63
CA ILE A 886 -16.65 13.90 31.82
C ILE A 886 -15.83 13.09 32.81
N VAL A 887 -16.17 13.23 34.10
CA VAL A 887 -15.64 12.41 35.19
C VAL A 887 -16.80 11.73 35.92
N LEU A 888 -16.76 10.40 36.00
CA LEU A 888 -17.77 9.56 36.65
C LEU A 888 -17.21 8.91 37.91
N ASP A 889 -17.76 9.27 39.09
CA ASP A 889 -17.35 8.72 40.38
C ASP A 889 -18.32 7.63 40.86
N PHE A 890 -17.81 6.40 41.01
CA PHE A 890 -18.55 5.24 41.49
C PHE A 890 -18.17 4.94 42.94
N ASN A 891 -19.16 4.96 43.83
CA ASN A 891 -18.96 4.78 45.28
C ASN A 891 -19.60 3.48 45.80
N PRO A 892 -18.95 2.74 46.73
CA PRO A 892 -19.44 1.47 47.30
C PRO A 892 -20.77 1.53 48.08
#